data_AF-A0AAN6UPX4-F1
#
_entry.id   AF-A0AAN6UPX4-F1
#
_cell.length_a   1.000
_cell.length_b   1.000
_cell.length_c   1.000
_cell.angle_alpha   90.00
_cell.angle_beta   90.00
_cell.angle_gamma   90.00
#
_symmetry.space_group_name_H-M   'P 1'
#
loop_
_entity.id
_entity.type
_entity.pdbx_description
1 polymer ?
#
loop_
_entity_poly.entity_id
_entity_poly.type
_entity_poly.pdbx_seq_one_letter_code
_entity_poly.pdbx_strand_id
1 'polypeptide(L)'
;MRGIQVAQYVKAPHELKVTELADPKPGPDEYLIEVHAAATNFFDILQIQGKYQHQPPFPWVSGAEFAGIVLATPANSKKPKFPVGSRVFGATQGAYATKAVAREVGMLPVPQGWSFQQASGLFVTAPTSYGALVIRAGVKAGDYVLIHAAAGGVGLAAVQVAKAFGATVIATAGSQRKLEVAKAFGADHVVDYRDEKWPELVKKLTPKGRGVDIVYDPVGMVDKSTKCTAWNGRILIVGFAAGTIEKVAMNKVLLKNISLVGIHWGQYAVHEKATVVQVWEGIMKLIAEGKFRGTEFTDREFVGLEAIPDALKALGSRETWGKVVVKTPVHIPTPPRPAQPRATAKLFSSYFRRTLRSSATGLSVAAAATLSHQSTPCQSEIQTIKRRMHSKVVIIGSGPAAHTAAIYLARAELKPVLYEGFMANGIAAGGQLTTTTEVENFPGFPEAVTGQELMDKMRAQSERFGTTIVGETVAKLDLAKRPFEYATEWAPDTIMTADSVILATGASARRLGLAGEAKYWQNGISACAVCDGAVPIFRNKPLVVIGGGDSAAEEAMFLTKYGSHVTVLVRRDKLRASNIMAKRLLGHKKVTVRFNTVGVEVKGDDKGLMSHLVVKDVVSGKEDTLAANGLFYAVGHDPATALVKGQVDTDAEGYVVTKPGSTLTNIEGVFAAGDVQDKRYRQAITSAGLCPPPGRDVSHVMNATLMARRIRLHGGARCGEIPVGA
;
A
#
# COMPACT_ATOMS: atom_id res chain seq x y z
N MET A 1 -19.24 -24.55 -11.04
CA MET A 1 -17.94 -24.24 -11.65
C MET A 1 -16.82 -24.54 -10.66
N ARG A 2 -15.63 -24.83 -11.17
CA ARG A 2 -14.39 -24.90 -10.38
C ARG A 2 -13.69 -23.55 -10.41
N GLY A 3 -13.07 -23.11 -9.31
CA GLY A 3 -12.29 -21.88 -9.26
C GLY A 3 -11.41 -21.74 -8.02
N ILE A 4 -10.49 -20.78 -8.04
CA ILE A 4 -9.63 -20.45 -6.89
C ILE A 4 -10.32 -19.37 -6.06
N GLN A 5 -11.11 -19.79 -5.06
CA GLN A 5 -11.77 -18.88 -4.13
C GLN A 5 -10.81 -18.46 -3.02
N VAL A 6 -10.73 -17.15 -2.79
CA VAL A 6 -9.99 -16.55 -1.69
C VAL A 6 -11.01 -16.07 -0.67
N ALA A 7 -11.00 -16.70 0.52
CA ALA A 7 -11.88 -16.35 1.65
C ALA A 7 -11.12 -15.61 2.76
N GLN A 8 -9.79 -15.65 2.73
CA GLN A 8 -8.87 -14.91 3.58
C GLN A 8 -7.56 -14.72 2.80
N TYR A 9 -6.77 -13.71 3.13
CA TYR A 9 -5.47 -13.51 2.48
C TYR A 9 -4.55 -14.71 2.74
N VAL A 10 -3.77 -15.08 1.73
CA VAL A 10 -2.77 -16.14 1.79
C VAL A 10 -1.37 -15.55 1.88
N LYS A 11 -0.43 -16.22 2.56
CA LYS A 11 0.95 -15.72 2.65
C LYS A 11 1.70 -15.95 1.34
N ALA A 12 1.38 -17.02 0.62
CA ALA A 12 2.05 -17.39 -0.62
C ALA A 12 1.12 -18.14 -1.57
N PRO A 13 1.41 -18.16 -2.89
CA PRO A 13 0.54 -18.80 -3.88
C PRO A 13 0.24 -20.29 -3.64
N HIS A 14 1.15 -21.04 -3.00
CA HIS A 14 0.98 -22.47 -2.74
C HIS A 14 -0.14 -22.80 -1.74
N GLU A 15 -0.65 -21.82 -1.00
CA GLU A 15 -1.79 -21.98 -0.10
C GLU A 15 -3.14 -21.94 -0.83
N LEU A 16 -3.16 -21.49 -2.10
CA LEU A 16 -4.36 -21.45 -2.92
C LEU A 16 -4.86 -22.86 -3.24
N LYS A 17 -6.18 -23.05 -3.17
CA LYS A 17 -6.84 -24.34 -3.44
C LYS A 17 -7.97 -24.15 -4.45
N VAL A 18 -8.16 -25.16 -5.30
CA VAL A 18 -9.33 -25.24 -6.16
C VAL A 18 -10.55 -25.57 -5.29
N THR A 19 -11.63 -24.84 -5.52
CA THR A 19 -12.92 -24.99 -4.82
C THR A 19 -14.03 -25.22 -5.84
N GLU A 20 -14.98 -26.08 -5.48
CA GLU A 20 -16.24 -26.25 -6.23
C GLU A 20 -17.23 -25.16 -5.80
N LEU A 21 -17.75 -24.41 -6.77
CA LEU A 21 -18.61 -23.25 -6.57
C LEU A 21 -19.87 -23.38 -7.46
N ALA A 22 -20.94 -22.66 -7.10
CA ALA A 22 -22.06 -22.50 -8.03
C ALA A 22 -21.61 -21.77 -9.30
N ASP A 23 -22.19 -22.12 -10.45
CA ASP A 23 -21.95 -21.37 -11.68
C ASP A 23 -22.39 -19.90 -11.50
N PRO A 24 -21.58 -18.94 -11.97
CA PRO A 24 -21.91 -17.53 -11.82
C PRO A 24 -23.06 -17.19 -12.77
N LYS A 25 -24.02 -16.41 -12.29
CA LYS A 25 -25.17 -15.98 -13.08
C LYS A 25 -24.86 -14.61 -13.67
N PRO A 26 -24.79 -14.46 -15.01
CA PRO A 26 -24.54 -13.16 -15.61
C PRO A 26 -25.70 -12.20 -15.33
N GLY A 27 -25.37 -10.95 -15.00
CA GLY A 27 -26.33 -9.86 -14.92
C GLY A 27 -26.89 -9.40 -16.28
N PRO A 28 -27.78 -8.40 -16.30
CA PRO A 28 -28.48 -7.95 -17.51
C PRO A 28 -27.57 -7.43 -18.64
N ASP A 29 -26.37 -6.94 -18.30
CA ASP A 29 -25.35 -6.36 -19.18
C ASP A 29 -24.07 -7.23 -19.28
N GLU A 30 -24.11 -8.46 -18.77
CA GLU A 30 -22.93 -9.30 -18.62
C GLU A 30 -22.99 -10.57 -19.48
N TYR A 31 -21.82 -11.04 -19.88
CA TYR A 31 -21.63 -12.29 -20.61
C TYR A 31 -21.15 -13.38 -19.65
N LEU A 32 -21.59 -14.61 -19.86
CA LEU A 32 -21.01 -15.78 -19.22
C LEU A 32 -19.99 -16.41 -20.15
N ILE A 33 -18.76 -16.57 -19.69
CA ILE A 33 -17.63 -17.08 -20.46
C ILE A 33 -17.18 -18.42 -19.90
N GLU A 34 -16.97 -19.40 -20.76
CA GLU A 34 -16.18 -20.59 -20.47
C GLU A 34 -14.70 -20.24 -20.63
N VAL A 35 -13.93 -20.32 -19.56
CA VAL A 35 -12.52 -19.94 -19.57
C VAL A 35 -11.70 -21.13 -20.09
N HIS A 36 -10.90 -20.89 -21.14
CA HIS A 36 -10.00 -21.89 -21.76
C HIS A 36 -8.52 -21.61 -21.43
N ALA A 37 -8.19 -20.35 -21.15
CA ALA A 37 -6.88 -19.94 -20.66
C ALA A 37 -7.02 -18.75 -19.71
N ALA A 38 -6.24 -18.77 -18.62
CA ALA A 38 -6.12 -17.64 -17.70
C ALA A 38 -4.65 -17.21 -17.59
N ALA A 39 -4.39 -15.91 -17.67
CA ALA A 39 -3.04 -15.38 -17.63
C ALA A 39 -2.72 -14.82 -16.24
N THR A 40 -1.53 -15.08 -15.74
CA THR A 40 -1.15 -14.66 -14.38
C THR A 40 -0.45 -13.31 -14.37
N ASN A 41 -0.72 -12.51 -13.33
CA ASN A 41 -0.16 -11.19 -13.14
C ASN A 41 0.58 -11.08 -11.81
N PHE A 42 1.58 -10.20 -11.75
CA PHE A 42 2.27 -9.93 -10.49
C PHE A 42 1.32 -9.32 -9.46
N PHE A 43 0.37 -8.50 -9.91
CA PHE A 43 -0.66 -7.96 -9.02
C PHE A 43 -1.64 -9.04 -8.52
N ASP A 44 -1.82 -10.17 -9.21
CA ASP A 44 -2.64 -11.28 -8.70
C ASP A 44 -2.00 -11.84 -7.41
N ILE A 45 -0.66 -11.95 -7.37
CA ILE A 45 0.10 -12.36 -6.17
C ILE A 45 -0.09 -11.33 -5.03
N LEU A 46 0.01 -10.05 -5.35
CA LEU A 46 -0.20 -8.99 -4.36
C LEU A 46 -1.65 -8.96 -3.84
N GLN A 47 -2.63 -9.22 -4.70
CA GLN A 47 -4.05 -9.20 -4.36
C GLN A 47 -4.37 -10.34 -3.38
N ILE A 48 -3.99 -11.58 -3.70
CA ILE A 48 -4.21 -12.73 -2.80
C ILE A 48 -3.48 -12.59 -1.45
N GLN A 49 -2.40 -11.79 -1.40
CA GLN A 49 -1.62 -11.50 -0.18
C GLN A 49 -2.13 -10.31 0.63
N GLY A 50 -3.16 -9.59 0.17
CA GLY A 50 -3.64 -8.37 0.85
C GLY A 50 -2.74 -7.15 0.66
N LYS A 51 -1.79 -7.20 -0.29
CA LYS A 51 -0.76 -6.16 -0.52
C LYS A 51 -1.04 -5.26 -1.73
N TYR A 52 -2.07 -5.58 -2.52
CA TYR A 52 -2.46 -4.75 -3.68
C TYR A 52 -3.41 -3.64 -3.26
N GLN A 53 -3.37 -2.49 -3.97
CA GLN A 53 -4.13 -1.28 -3.63
C GLN A 53 -5.65 -1.50 -3.70
N HIS A 54 -6.11 -2.34 -4.64
CA HIS A 54 -7.51 -2.67 -4.80
C HIS A 54 -7.77 -4.11 -4.37
N GLN A 55 -8.59 -4.28 -3.33
CA GLN A 55 -8.93 -5.60 -2.78
C GLN A 55 -10.41 -5.90 -2.97
N PRO A 56 -10.78 -7.01 -3.62
CA PRO A 56 -12.16 -7.47 -3.65
C PRO A 56 -12.63 -7.86 -2.24
N PRO A 57 -13.92 -7.71 -1.92
CA PRO A 57 -14.46 -8.20 -0.66
C PRO A 57 -14.41 -9.73 -0.61
N PHE A 58 -14.11 -10.29 0.57
CA PHE A 58 -14.16 -11.74 0.77
C PHE A 58 -15.61 -12.27 0.79
N PRO A 59 -15.84 -13.52 0.35
CA PRO A 59 -14.94 -14.31 -0.49
C PRO A 59 -15.03 -13.87 -1.96
N TRP A 60 -13.92 -13.97 -2.71
CA TRP A 60 -13.92 -13.72 -4.16
C TRP A 60 -13.18 -14.82 -4.92
N VAL A 61 -13.37 -14.88 -6.24
CA VAL A 61 -12.56 -15.75 -7.11
C VAL A 61 -11.38 -14.94 -7.65
N SER A 62 -10.17 -15.45 -7.48
CA SER A 62 -8.93 -14.75 -7.88
C SER A 62 -8.69 -14.77 -9.40
N GLY A 63 -7.72 -13.97 -9.84
CA GLY A 63 -7.30 -13.84 -11.24
C GLY A 63 -8.11 -12.81 -12.02
N ALA A 64 -7.44 -12.15 -12.97
CA ALA A 64 -8.02 -11.06 -13.76
C ALA A 64 -8.13 -11.35 -15.26
N GLU A 65 -7.10 -11.91 -15.91
CA GLU A 65 -7.07 -12.03 -17.37
C GLU A 65 -7.49 -13.41 -17.85
N PHE A 66 -8.33 -13.46 -18.89
CA PHE A 66 -8.85 -14.71 -19.46
C PHE A 66 -8.91 -14.68 -20.99
N ALA A 67 -8.98 -15.86 -21.58
CA ALA A 67 -9.50 -16.09 -22.92
C ALA A 67 -10.38 -17.35 -22.94
N GLY A 68 -11.44 -17.32 -23.74
CA GLY A 68 -12.50 -18.32 -23.65
C GLY A 68 -13.60 -18.19 -24.69
N ILE A 69 -14.69 -18.92 -24.46
CA ILE A 69 -15.85 -19.00 -25.34
C ILE A 69 -17.08 -18.41 -24.64
N VAL A 70 -17.86 -17.59 -25.34
CA VAL A 70 -19.13 -17.06 -24.83
C VAL A 70 -20.16 -18.20 -24.70
N LEU A 71 -20.66 -18.44 -23.49
CA LEU A 71 -21.73 -19.40 -23.20
C LEU A 71 -23.11 -18.75 -23.16
N ALA A 72 -23.20 -17.52 -22.65
CA ALA A 72 -24.46 -16.77 -22.59
C ALA A 72 -24.22 -15.29 -22.81
N THR A 73 -25.20 -14.63 -23.42
CA THR A 73 -25.18 -13.20 -23.76
C THR A 73 -26.07 -12.40 -22.80
N PRO A 74 -25.87 -11.06 -22.71
CA PRO A 74 -26.71 -10.19 -21.90
C PRO A 74 -28.20 -10.34 -22.23
N ALA A 75 -29.04 -10.54 -21.21
CA ALA A 75 -30.47 -10.84 -21.38
C ALA A 75 -31.25 -9.75 -22.12
N ASN A 76 -30.79 -8.50 -22.05
CA ASN A 76 -31.46 -7.35 -22.66
C ASN A 76 -30.98 -7.03 -24.09
N SER A 77 -30.02 -7.79 -24.64
CA SER A 77 -29.46 -7.49 -25.96
C SER A 77 -30.08 -8.35 -27.07
N LYS A 78 -30.77 -7.69 -28.01
CA LYS A 78 -31.30 -8.35 -29.23
C LYS A 78 -30.21 -8.65 -30.27
N LYS A 79 -29.06 -7.98 -30.19
CA LYS A 79 -27.90 -8.14 -31.09
C LYS A 79 -26.61 -7.99 -30.27
N PRO A 80 -26.21 -9.03 -29.51
CA PRO A 80 -25.00 -8.97 -28.71
C PRO A 80 -23.76 -8.83 -29.61
N LYS A 81 -22.80 -8.01 -29.19
CA LYS A 81 -21.53 -7.82 -29.92
C LYS A 81 -20.77 -9.13 -30.08
N PHE A 82 -20.85 -10.01 -29.08
CA PHE A 82 -20.24 -11.32 -29.07
C PHE A 82 -21.33 -12.41 -28.91
N PRO A 83 -21.85 -12.99 -30.00
CA PRO A 83 -22.83 -14.08 -29.89
C PRO A 83 -22.25 -15.33 -29.18
N VAL A 84 -23.12 -16.20 -28.68
CA VAL A 84 -22.74 -17.51 -28.11
C VAL A 84 -21.83 -18.27 -29.08
N GLY A 85 -20.75 -18.86 -28.57
CA GLY A 85 -19.71 -19.53 -29.36
C GLY A 85 -18.57 -18.60 -29.81
N SER A 86 -18.69 -17.28 -29.61
CA SER A 86 -17.60 -16.35 -29.93
C SER A 86 -16.36 -16.62 -29.08
N ARG A 87 -15.19 -16.55 -29.70
CA ARG A 87 -13.88 -16.62 -29.03
C ARG A 87 -13.49 -15.22 -28.57
N VAL A 88 -13.37 -15.02 -27.27
CA VAL A 88 -13.06 -13.72 -26.67
C VAL A 88 -11.89 -13.82 -25.70
N PHE A 89 -11.18 -12.70 -25.53
CA PHE A 89 -10.22 -12.50 -24.44
C PHE A 89 -10.56 -11.20 -23.73
N GLY A 90 -10.13 -11.07 -22.48
CA GLY A 90 -10.54 -9.95 -21.66
C GLY A 90 -9.92 -9.93 -20.27
N ALA A 91 -10.36 -8.96 -19.47
CA ALA A 91 -10.08 -8.95 -18.05
C ALA A 91 -11.36 -8.75 -17.23
N THR A 92 -11.52 -9.57 -16.20
CA THR A 92 -12.58 -9.50 -15.19
C THR A 92 -12.09 -10.17 -13.90
N GLN A 93 -12.57 -9.74 -12.75
CA GLN A 93 -12.26 -10.45 -11.50
C GLN A 93 -12.89 -11.85 -11.54
N GLY A 94 -12.10 -12.88 -11.21
CA GLY A 94 -12.56 -14.27 -11.18
C GLY A 94 -12.08 -15.13 -12.36
N ALA A 95 -11.04 -14.70 -13.06
CA ALA A 95 -10.51 -15.44 -14.21
C ALA A 95 -9.86 -16.79 -13.86
N TYR A 96 -9.44 -17.02 -12.61
CA TYR A 96 -8.93 -18.34 -12.17
C TYR A 96 -10.08 -19.29 -11.83
N ALA A 97 -10.94 -19.52 -12.82
CA ALA A 97 -12.07 -20.42 -12.75
C ALA A 97 -12.35 -21.05 -14.12
N THR A 98 -13.21 -22.05 -14.13
CA THR A 98 -13.72 -22.69 -15.36
C THR A 98 -14.77 -21.83 -16.07
N LYS A 99 -15.45 -20.94 -15.34
CA LYS A 99 -16.40 -19.97 -15.88
C LYS A 99 -16.21 -18.62 -15.22
N ALA A 100 -16.37 -17.54 -15.97
CA ALA A 100 -16.28 -16.18 -15.47
C ALA A 100 -17.38 -15.30 -16.08
N VAL A 101 -17.74 -14.23 -15.38
CA VAL A 101 -18.68 -13.23 -15.87
C VAL A 101 -17.90 -11.96 -16.23
N ALA A 102 -18.16 -11.41 -17.40
CA ALA A 102 -17.48 -10.23 -17.91
C ALA A 102 -18.45 -9.28 -18.61
N ARG A 103 -18.19 -7.98 -18.48
CA ARG A 103 -18.90 -6.93 -19.22
C ARG A 103 -18.31 -6.76 -20.61
N GLU A 104 -19.12 -6.30 -21.56
CA GLU A 104 -18.70 -6.11 -22.96
C GLU A 104 -17.44 -5.24 -23.10
N VAL A 105 -17.33 -4.19 -22.30
CA VAL A 105 -16.18 -3.25 -22.31
C VAL A 105 -14.86 -3.89 -21.87
N GLY A 106 -14.92 -5.02 -21.15
CA GLY A 106 -13.77 -5.77 -20.68
C GLY A 106 -13.35 -6.89 -21.63
N MET A 107 -13.90 -6.94 -22.86
CA MET A 107 -13.71 -8.05 -23.79
C MET A 107 -13.41 -7.60 -25.22
N LEU A 108 -12.59 -8.40 -25.89
CA LEU A 108 -12.20 -8.26 -27.29
C LEU A 108 -12.23 -9.63 -27.98
N PRO A 109 -12.42 -9.69 -29.31
CA PRO A 109 -12.37 -10.95 -30.03
C PRO A 109 -10.94 -11.49 -30.05
N VAL A 110 -10.77 -12.81 -29.89
CA VAL A 110 -9.46 -13.45 -30.07
C VAL A 110 -8.96 -13.18 -31.49
N PRO A 111 -7.73 -12.65 -31.69
CA PRO A 111 -7.20 -12.39 -33.02
C PRO A 111 -7.21 -13.64 -33.91
N GLN A 112 -7.42 -13.45 -35.21
CA GLN A 112 -7.48 -14.56 -36.16
C GLN A 112 -6.17 -15.36 -36.13
N GLY A 113 -6.29 -16.69 -36.06
CA GLY A 113 -5.15 -17.60 -35.98
C GLY A 113 -4.49 -17.73 -34.60
N TRP A 114 -4.90 -16.94 -33.61
CA TRP A 114 -4.33 -17.02 -32.27
C TRP A 114 -5.00 -18.10 -31.41
N SER A 115 -4.19 -18.75 -30.58
CA SER A 115 -4.66 -19.62 -29.51
C SER A 115 -5.25 -18.81 -28.35
N PHE A 116 -6.02 -19.46 -27.47
CA PHE A 116 -6.51 -18.80 -26.24
C PHE A 116 -5.35 -18.39 -25.33
N GLN A 117 -4.27 -19.17 -25.33
CA GLN A 117 -3.09 -18.89 -24.52
C GLN A 117 -2.42 -17.59 -24.96
N GLN A 118 -2.19 -17.44 -26.26
CA GLN A 118 -1.65 -16.23 -26.87
C GLN A 118 -2.50 -14.99 -26.56
N ALA A 119 -3.83 -15.13 -26.64
CA ALA A 119 -4.74 -14.01 -26.43
C ALA A 119 -4.94 -13.65 -24.94
N SER A 120 -4.90 -14.64 -24.04
CA SER A 120 -5.21 -14.44 -22.62
C SER A 120 -4.28 -13.45 -21.92
N GLY A 121 -3.03 -13.33 -22.36
CA GLY A 121 -2.03 -12.42 -21.80
C GLY A 121 -2.07 -10.98 -22.31
N LEU A 122 -2.95 -10.69 -23.26
CA LEU A 122 -2.87 -9.47 -24.06
C LEU A 122 -3.53 -8.26 -23.39
N PHE A 123 -4.58 -8.47 -22.59
CA PHE A 123 -5.51 -7.42 -22.16
C PHE A 123 -4.88 -6.36 -21.25
N VAL A 124 -3.89 -6.73 -20.44
CA VAL A 124 -3.16 -5.80 -19.57
C VAL A 124 -1.82 -5.41 -20.19
N THR A 125 -1.09 -6.37 -20.76
CA THR A 125 0.32 -6.15 -21.13
C THR A 125 0.48 -5.23 -22.33
N ALA A 126 -0.18 -5.54 -23.45
CA ALA A 126 -0.06 -4.77 -24.68
C ALA A 126 -0.51 -3.31 -24.54
N PRO A 127 -1.67 -2.99 -23.95
CA PRO A 127 -2.07 -1.60 -23.83
C PRO A 127 -1.29 -0.80 -22.80
N THR A 128 -0.74 -1.43 -21.76
CA THR A 128 0.22 -0.77 -20.87
C THR A 128 1.44 -0.31 -21.67
N SER A 129 2.01 -1.18 -22.51
CA SER A 129 3.17 -0.84 -23.33
C SER A 129 2.86 0.15 -24.45
N TYR A 130 1.75 -0.03 -25.15
CA TYR A 130 1.32 0.85 -26.24
C TYR A 130 0.96 2.24 -25.70
N GLY A 131 0.17 2.33 -24.64
CA GLY A 131 -0.17 3.61 -23.99
C GLY A 131 1.07 4.34 -23.50
N ALA A 132 2.05 3.64 -22.93
CA ALA A 132 3.28 4.27 -22.46
C ALA A 132 4.13 4.81 -23.61
N LEU A 133 4.42 3.97 -24.61
CA LEU A 133 5.34 4.32 -25.69
C LEU A 133 4.71 5.26 -26.72
N VAL A 134 3.48 5.00 -27.15
CA VAL A 134 2.82 5.74 -28.23
C VAL A 134 2.11 6.97 -27.70
N ILE A 135 1.23 6.82 -26.71
CA ILE A 135 0.40 7.94 -26.24
C ILE A 135 1.22 8.89 -25.35
N ARG A 136 1.96 8.35 -24.37
CA ARG A 136 2.64 9.17 -23.36
C ARG A 136 4.03 9.60 -23.79
N ALA A 137 4.80 8.73 -24.46
CA ALA A 137 6.14 9.05 -24.95
C ALA A 137 6.22 9.46 -26.42
N GLY A 138 5.19 9.24 -27.23
CA GLY A 138 5.23 9.61 -28.66
C GLY A 138 6.40 9.00 -29.42
N VAL A 139 6.66 7.70 -29.20
CA VAL A 139 7.73 6.96 -29.89
C VAL A 139 7.57 7.08 -31.41
N LYS A 140 8.70 7.28 -32.11
CA LYS A 140 8.73 7.44 -33.56
C LYS A 140 9.98 6.81 -34.17
N ALA A 141 9.99 6.74 -35.50
CA ALA A 141 11.11 6.20 -36.24
C ALA A 141 12.40 7.00 -35.94
N GLY A 142 13.49 6.27 -35.69
CA GLY A 142 14.79 6.85 -35.35
C GLY A 142 15.03 7.10 -33.85
N ASP A 143 14.01 6.97 -32.99
CA ASP A 143 14.21 7.02 -31.54
C ASP A 143 15.05 5.81 -31.07
N TYR A 144 15.89 6.03 -30.06
CA TYR A 144 16.53 4.97 -29.30
C TYR A 144 15.74 4.72 -28.02
N VAL A 145 15.26 3.49 -27.84
CA VAL A 145 14.40 3.10 -26.72
C VAL A 145 15.11 2.05 -25.87
N LEU A 146 15.36 2.38 -24.60
CA LEU A 146 15.84 1.43 -23.60
C LEU A 146 14.64 0.76 -22.92
N ILE A 147 14.60 -0.57 -22.89
CA ILE A 147 13.52 -1.33 -22.25
C ILE A 147 14.10 -2.19 -21.14
N HIS A 148 13.75 -1.89 -19.89
CA HIS A 148 14.15 -2.68 -18.74
C HIS A 148 13.27 -3.91 -18.53
N ALA A 149 13.87 -4.97 -17.99
CA ALA A 149 13.24 -6.28 -17.85
C ALA A 149 12.52 -6.72 -19.13
N ALA A 150 13.17 -6.51 -20.29
CA ALA A 150 12.58 -6.65 -21.61
C ALA A 150 12.00 -8.03 -21.88
N ALA A 151 12.51 -9.08 -21.22
CA ALA A 151 12.00 -10.43 -21.36
C ALA A 151 10.70 -10.70 -20.57
N GLY A 152 10.19 -9.78 -19.74
CA GLY A 152 8.90 -9.94 -19.05
C GLY A 152 7.70 -9.64 -19.96
N GLY A 153 6.48 -9.99 -19.53
CA GLY A 153 5.26 -9.80 -20.34
C GLY A 153 5.07 -8.37 -20.90
N VAL A 154 5.15 -7.35 -20.05
CA VAL A 154 5.10 -5.94 -20.48
C VAL A 154 6.38 -5.48 -21.20
N GLY A 155 7.52 -6.14 -20.96
CA GLY A 155 8.77 -5.83 -21.63
C GLY A 155 8.73 -6.26 -23.09
N LEU A 156 8.29 -7.49 -23.37
CA LEU A 156 8.19 -8.02 -24.73
C LEU A 156 7.12 -7.31 -25.55
N ALA A 157 6.02 -6.90 -24.91
CA ALA A 157 5.04 -6.03 -25.55
C ALA A 157 5.66 -4.67 -25.92
N ALA A 158 6.45 -4.06 -25.03
CA ALA A 158 7.14 -2.79 -25.30
C ALA A 158 8.19 -2.91 -26.42
N VAL A 159 8.94 -4.01 -26.48
CA VAL A 159 9.91 -4.27 -27.57
C VAL A 159 9.19 -4.26 -28.91
N GLN A 160 8.12 -5.04 -29.06
CA GLN A 160 7.37 -5.15 -30.31
C GLN A 160 6.74 -3.81 -30.71
N VAL A 161 6.14 -3.08 -29.76
CA VAL A 161 5.57 -1.75 -30.03
C VAL A 161 6.64 -0.77 -30.50
N ALA A 162 7.77 -0.65 -29.78
CA ALA A 162 8.84 0.27 -30.17
C ALA A 162 9.38 -0.06 -31.57
N LYS A 163 9.59 -1.35 -31.87
CA LYS A 163 10.04 -1.80 -33.20
C LYS A 163 9.01 -1.52 -34.29
N ALA A 164 7.72 -1.71 -34.03
CA ALA A 164 6.66 -1.44 -34.99
C ALA A 164 6.59 0.04 -35.40
N PHE A 165 7.07 0.95 -34.55
CA PHE A 165 7.15 2.39 -34.81
C PHE A 165 8.53 2.82 -35.33
N GLY A 166 9.43 1.89 -35.67
CA GLY A 166 10.72 2.17 -36.31
C GLY A 166 11.81 2.64 -35.35
N ALA A 167 11.67 2.39 -34.05
CA ALA A 167 12.72 2.69 -33.08
C ALA A 167 13.85 1.64 -33.09
N THR A 168 15.04 2.05 -32.63
CA THR A 168 16.13 1.15 -32.25
C THR A 168 15.97 0.78 -30.78
N VAL A 169 15.83 -0.51 -30.49
CA VAL A 169 15.54 -1.02 -29.16
C VAL A 169 16.79 -1.61 -28.52
N ILE A 170 17.12 -1.09 -27.34
CA ILE A 170 18.12 -1.64 -26.44
C ILE A 170 17.38 -2.31 -25.28
N ALA A 171 17.45 -3.63 -25.20
CA ALA A 171 16.77 -4.41 -24.18
C ALA A 171 17.71 -4.78 -23.02
N THR A 172 17.22 -4.70 -21.77
CA THR A 172 17.96 -5.24 -20.62
C THR A 172 17.25 -6.42 -19.97
N ALA A 173 18.03 -7.43 -19.58
CA ALA A 173 17.56 -8.59 -18.82
C ALA A 173 18.70 -9.15 -17.95
N GLY A 174 18.37 -9.99 -16.97
CA GLY A 174 19.35 -10.51 -16.01
C GLY A 174 19.89 -11.90 -16.34
N SER A 175 19.62 -12.47 -17.52
CA SER A 175 20.21 -13.75 -17.90
C SER A 175 20.33 -13.86 -19.41
N GLN A 176 21.31 -14.64 -19.86
CA GLN A 176 21.58 -14.84 -21.29
C GLN A 176 20.34 -15.33 -22.05
N ARG A 177 19.64 -16.34 -21.53
CA ARG A 177 18.37 -16.85 -22.09
C ARG A 177 17.34 -15.74 -22.28
N LYS A 178 17.21 -14.83 -21.31
CA LYS A 178 16.24 -13.71 -21.38
C LYS A 178 16.66 -12.65 -22.38
N LEU A 179 17.95 -12.38 -22.52
CA LEU A 179 18.47 -11.49 -23.56
C LEU A 179 18.18 -12.06 -24.96
N GLU A 180 18.36 -13.37 -25.16
CA GLU A 180 18.01 -14.05 -26.42
C GLU A 180 16.52 -13.97 -26.74
N VAL A 181 15.67 -14.17 -25.73
CA VAL A 181 14.21 -13.99 -25.88
C VAL A 181 13.90 -12.54 -26.31
N ALA A 182 14.49 -11.53 -25.68
CA ALA A 182 14.27 -10.14 -26.08
C ALA A 182 14.70 -9.87 -27.54
N LYS A 183 15.83 -10.43 -28.00
CA LYS A 183 16.25 -10.37 -29.41
C LYS A 183 15.25 -11.04 -30.34
N ALA A 184 14.78 -12.23 -29.98
CA ALA A 184 13.81 -12.98 -30.80
C ALA A 184 12.50 -12.22 -31.00
N PHE A 185 12.16 -11.28 -30.10
CA PHE A 185 11.00 -10.38 -30.19
C PHE A 185 11.29 -9.02 -30.83
N GLY A 186 12.53 -8.78 -31.29
CA GLY A 186 12.90 -7.64 -32.12
C GLY A 186 13.89 -6.65 -31.51
N ALA A 187 14.44 -6.90 -30.31
CA ALA A 187 15.46 -6.01 -29.76
C ALA A 187 16.75 -6.02 -30.62
N ASP A 188 17.23 -4.84 -31.02
CA ASP A 188 18.43 -4.69 -31.84
C ASP A 188 19.70 -4.94 -31.02
N HIS A 189 19.69 -4.48 -29.77
CA HIS A 189 20.78 -4.65 -28.82
C HIS A 189 20.28 -5.20 -27.49
N VAL A 190 21.18 -5.88 -26.78
CA VAL A 190 20.90 -6.42 -25.44
C VAL A 190 22.03 -6.10 -24.48
N VAL A 191 21.67 -5.83 -23.23
CA VAL A 191 22.60 -5.51 -22.15
C VAL A 191 22.19 -6.26 -20.88
N ASP A 192 23.12 -6.95 -20.24
CA ASP A 192 22.87 -7.53 -18.92
C ASP A 192 22.86 -6.41 -17.87
N TYR A 193 21.73 -6.21 -17.19
CA TYR A 193 21.63 -5.17 -16.17
C TYR A 193 22.35 -5.52 -14.86
N ARG A 194 22.82 -6.77 -14.70
CA ARG A 194 23.65 -7.19 -13.56
C ARG A 194 25.07 -6.65 -13.65
N ASP A 195 25.52 -6.26 -14.85
CA ASP A 195 26.74 -5.46 -15.01
C ASP A 195 26.46 -4.03 -14.51
N GLU A 196 27.15 -3.58 -13.47
CA GLU A 196 26.98 -2.23 -12.92
C GLU A 196 27.26 -1.12 -13.93
N LYS A 197 28.04 -1.42 -14.98
CA LYS A 197 28.38 -0.50 -16.08
C LYS A 197 27.35 -0.50 -17.20
N TRP A 198 26.21 -1.18 -17.04
CA TRP A 198 25.16 -1.20 -18.07
C TRP A 198 24.77 0.19 -18.60
N PRO A 199 24.72 1.31 -17.82
CA PRO A 199 24.37 2.61 -18.40
C PRO A 199 25.41 3.10 -19.41
N GLU A 200 26.68 2.78 -19.20
CA GLU A 200 27.77 3.10 -20.13
C GLU A 200 27.69 2.25 -21.38
N LEU A 201 27.37 0.96 -21.24
CA LEU A 201 27.14 0.06 -22.36
C LEU A 201 25.98 0.55 -23.22
N VAL A 202 24.86 0.96 -22.60
CA VAL A 202 23.72 1.56 -23.31
C VAL A 202 24.16 2.81 -24.08
N LYS A 203 24.92 3.72 -23.46
CA LYS A 203 25.43 4.90 -24.17
C LYS A 203 26.28 4.51 -25.38
N LYS A 204 27.19 3.55 -25.26
CA LYS A 204 28.07 3.11 -26.36
C LYS A 204 27.28 2.59 -27.58
N LEU A 205 26.08 2.06 -27.37
CA LEU A 205 25.18 1.59 -28.42
C LEU A 205 24.40 2.72 -29.12
N THR A 206 24.46 3.94 -28.59
CA THR A 206 23.76 5.11 -29.15
C THR A 206 24.72 5.98 -29.97
N PRO A 207 24.23 6.71 -30.99
CA PRO A 207 25.06 7.55 -31.84
C PRO A 207 25.86 8.55 -31.01
N LYS A 208 27.19 8.56 -31.19
CA LYS A 208 28.14 9.44 -30.48
C LYS A 208 28.03 9.35 -28.94
N GLY A 209 27.50 8.26 -28.39
CA GLY A 209 27.37 8.12 -26.94
C GLY A 209 26.29 9.01 -26.30
N ARG A 210 25.35 9.56 -27.09
CA ARG A 210 24.40 10.59 -26.66
C ARG A 210 23.38 10.11 -25.61
N GLY A 211 23.13 8.80 -25.53
CA GLY A 211 22.07 8.21 -24.71
C GLY A 211 20.78 7.95 -25.48
N VAL A 212 19.80 7.38 -24.80
CA VAL A 212 18.50 6.98 -25.36
C VAL A 212 17.46 8.09 -25.24
N ASP A 213 16.53 8.14 -26.20
CA ASP A 213 15.45 9.12 -26.23
C ASP A 213 14.32 8.75 -25.27
N ILE A 214 14.03 7.45 -25.16
CA ILE A 214 12.97 6.92 -24.29
C ILE A 214 13.51 5.78 -23.44
N VAL A 215 13.14 5.75 -22.16
CA VAL A 215 13.35 4.61 -21.27
C VAL A 215 11.99 4.07 -20.86
N TYR A 216 11.80 2.76 -20.97
CA TYR A 216 10.62 2.04 -20.48
C TYR A 216 11.01 1.21 -19.25
N ASP A 217 10.49 1.61 -18.09
CA ASP A 217 10.93 1.07 -16.80
C ASP A 217 9.78 0.46 -15.98
N PRO A 218 9.62 -0.88 -16.02
CA PRO A 218 8.70 -1.61 -15.16
C PRO A 218 9.33 -2.08 -13.83
N VAL A 219 10.59 -1.71 -13.55
CA VAL A 219 11.40 -2.28 -12.47
C VAL A 219 11.60 -1.29 -11.32
N GLY A 220 11.88 -0.03 -11.62
CA GLY A 220 12.34 0.99 -10.66
C GLY A 220 13.86 1.19 -10.73
N MET A 221 14.38 1.51 -11.91
CA MET A 221 15.78 1.82 -12.19
C MET A 221 15.98 3.25 -12.77
N VAL A 222 15.02 4.14 -12.54
CA VAL A 222 14.93 5.52 -13.05
C VAL A 222 16.21 6.31 -12.78
N ASP A 223 16.76 6.31 -11.56
CA ASP A 223 17.95 7.10 -11.24
C ASP A 223 19.17 6.65 -12.06
N LYS A 224 19.36 5.33 -12.23
CA LYS A 224 20.45 4.81 -13.06
C LYS A 224 20.20 5.12 -14.53
N SER A 225 18.95 4.99 -14.99
CA SER A 225 18.54 5.33 -16.35
C SER A 225 18.86 6.77 -16.74
N THR A 226 18.69 7.74 -15.84
CA THR A 226 19.06 9.14 -16.12
C THR A 226 20.52 9.32 -16.59
N LYS A 227 21.43 8.41 -16.24
CA LYS A 227 22.84 8.46 -16.66
C LYS A 227 23.01 8.17 -18.16
N CYS A 228 22.12 7.35 -18.73
CA CYS A 228 22.13 6.94 -20.14
C CYS A 228 20.97 7.51 -20.98
N THR A 229 20.09 8.32 -20.39
CA THR A 229 19.10 9.11 -21.12
C THR A 229 19.75 10.33 -21.79
N ALA A 230 19.33 10.60 -23.03
CA ALA A 230 19.74 11.76 -23.82
C ALA A 230 19.09 13.06 -23.32
N TRP A 231 19.59 14.19 -23.82
CA TRP A 231 18.95 15.50 -23.64
C TRP A 231 17.51 15.47 -24.19
N ASN A 232 16.55 16.05 -23.46
CA ASN A 232 15.10 16.00 -23.75
C ASN A 232 14.49 14.58 -23.72
N GLY A 233 15.18 13.58 -23.17
CA GLY A 233 14.67 12.22 -23.13
C GLY A 233 13.52 12.02 -22.12
N ARG A 234 12.77 10.93 -22.29
CA ARG A 234 11.59 10.59 -21.46
C ARG A 234 11.80 9.26 -20.76
N ILE A 235 11.61 9.22 -19.44
CA ILE A 235 11.64 7.98 -18.67
C ILE A 235 10.20 7.64 -18.27
N LEU A 236 9.69 6.55 -18.84
CA LEU A 236 8.37 6.01 -18.57
C LEU A 236 8.43 5.10 -17.34
N ILE A 237 7.73 5.51 -16.28
CA ILE A 237 7.61 4.77 -15.03
C ILE A 237 6.35 3.91 -15.13
N VAL A 238 6.55 2.61 -15.32
CA VAL A 238 5.50 1.63 -15.58
C VAL A 238 5.17 0.81 -14.34
N GLY A 239 6.18 0.55 -13.51
CA GLY A 239 6.01 -0.21 -12.28
C GLY A 239 7.29 -0.34 -11.49
N PHE A 240 7.17 -0.93 -10.30
CA PHE A 240 8.28 -1.13 -9.35
C PHE A 240 8.47 -2.63 -9.10
N ALA A 241 8.65 -3.42 -10.17
CA ALA A 241 8.76 -4.88 -10.04
C ALA A 241 9.92 -5.32 -9.14
N ALA A 242 10.93 -4.47 -8.90
CA ALA A 242 11.98 -4.70 -7.92
C ALA A 242 11.47 -4.74 -6.46
N GLY A 243 10.32 -4.12 -6.17
CA GLY A 243 9.70 -4.03 -4.84
C GLY A 243 10.09 -2.76 -4.06
N THR A 244 11.01 -1.95 -4.58
CA THR A 244 11.45 -0.71 -3.94
C THR A 244 11.09 0.51 -4.80
N ILE A 245 10.58 1.55 -4.15
CA ILE A 245 10.38 2.86 -4.78
C ILE A 245 11.68 3.64 -4.62
N GLU A 246 12.34 3.97 -5.72
CA GLU A 246 13.68 4.56 -5.68
C GLU A 246 13.68 6.07 -5.40
N LYS A 247 14.78 6.56 -4.83
CA LYS A 247 15.07 7.99 -4.75
C LYS A 247 15.79 8.42 -6.03
N VAL A 248 15.22 9.39 -6.74
CA VAL A 248 15.78 9.91 -8.00
C VAL A 248 16.55 11.20 -7.77
N ALA A 249 17.78 11.29 -8.28
CA ALA A 249 18.57 12.51 -8.22
C ALA A 249 18.06 13.55 -9.24
N MET A 250 17.18 14.45 -8.78
CA MET A 250 16.48 15.42 -9.64
C MET A 250 17.40 16.43 -10.35
N ASN A 251 18.62 16.62 -9.88
CA ASN A 251 19.61 17.44 -10.58
C ASN A 251 19.92 16.88 -11.98
N LYS A 252 19.96 15.57 -12.16
CA LYS A 252 20.20 14.95 -13.49
C LYS A 252 19.02 15.17 -14.43
N VAL A 253 17.80 15.18 -13.87
CA VAL A 253 16.57 15.46 -14.59
C VAL A 253 16.60 16.89 -15.12
N LEU A 254 16.94 17.85 -14.25
CA LEU A 254 17.12 19.26 -14.60
C LEU A 254 18.22 19.45 -15.68
N LEU A 255 19.41 18.91 -15.45
CA LEU A 255 20.58 19.15 -16.30
C LEU A 255 20.50 18.53 -17.70
N LYS A 256 19.55 17.62 -17.94
CA LYS A 256 19.32 16.99 -19.26
C LYS A 256 17.93 17.27 -19.83
N ASN A 257 17.14 18.11 -19.16
CA ASN A 257 15.74 18.35 -19.49
C ASN A 257 14.94 17.03 -19.65
N ILE A 258 15.17 16.06 -18.76
CA ILE A 258 14.50 14.76 -18.82
C ILE A 258 13.06 14.91 -18.31
N SER A 259 12.12 14.26 -18.98
CA SER A 259 10.75 14.10 -18.48
C SER A 259 10.57 12.76 -17.77
N LEU A 260 10.09 12.78 -16.53
CA LEU A 260 9.64 11.56 -15.83
C LEU A 260 8.13 11.41 -16.03
N VAL A 261 7.69 10.29 -16.60
CA VAL A 261 6.31 10.13 -17.07
C VAL A 261 5.72 8.85 -16.50
N GLY A 262 4.77 8.97 -15.58
CA GLY A 262 4.02 7.81 -15.05
C GLY A 262 2.96 7.31 -16.03
N ILE A 263 2.67 6.00 -15.95
CA ILE A 263 1.50 5.37 -16.57
C ILE A 263 0.77 4.45 -15.58
N HIS A 264 -0.54 4.62 -15.46
CA HIS A 264 -1.41 3.73 -14.70
C HIS A 264 -2.55 3.22 -15.59
N TRP A 265 -2.28 2.21 -16.42
CA TRP A 265 -3.22 1.75 -17.47
C TRP A 265 -4.64 1.48 -16.94
N GLY A 266 -4.77 0.77 -15.81
CA GLY A 266 -6.08 0.44 -15.24
C GLY A 266 -7.00 1.65 -14.95
N GLN A 267 -6.44 2.85 -14.75
CA GLN A 267 -7.21 4.08 -14.48
C GLN A 267 -7.68 4.80 -15.76
N TYR A 268 -7.19 4.42 -16.95
CA TYR A 268 -7.65 5.00 -18.22
C TYR A 268 -9.12 4.64 -18.49
N ALA A 269 -9.59 3.47 -18.04
CA ALA A 269 -11.00 3.09 -18.15
C ALA A 269 -11.96 4.03 -17.40
N VAL A 270 -11.45 4.80 -16.42
CA VAL A 270 -12.21 5.79 -15.66
C VAL A 270 -11.98 7.19 -16.23
N HIS A 271 -10.73 7.60 -16.37
CA HIS A 271 -10.36 8.98 -16.64
C HIS A 271 -10.19 9.31 -18.13
N GLU A 272 -9.90 8.33 -19.00
CA GLU A 272 -9.54 8.54 -20.41
C GLU A 272 -10.14 7.44 -21.31
N LYS A 273 -11.45 7.25 -21.25
CA LYS A 273 -12.16 6.18 -21.98
C LYS A 273 -11.92 6.19 -23.49
N ALA A 274 -11.81 7.37 -24.11
CA ALA A 274 -11.55 7.51 -25.54
C ALA A 274 -10.15 6.99 -25.91
N THR A 275 -9.15 7.28 -25.08
CA THR A 275 -7.78 6.80 -25.26
C THR A 275 -7.72 5.27 -25.22
N VAL A 276 -8.56 4.62 -24.40
CA VAL A 276 -8.63 3.15 -24.35
C VAL A 276 -9.02 2.55 -25.71
N VAL A 277 -9.98 3.16 -26.40
CA VAL A 277 -10.41 2.71 -27.74
C VAL A 277 -9.28 2.89 -28.74
N GLN A 278 -8.66 4.08 -28.78
CA GLN A 278 -7.54 4.38 -29.67
C GLN A 278 -6.37 3.40 -29.48
N VAL A 279 -6.02 3.08 -28.23
CA VAL A 279 -4.94 2.14 -27.91
C VAL A 279 -5.26 0.74 -28.44
N TRP A 280 -6.48 0.25 -28.23
CA TRP A 280 -6.88 -1.07 -28.71
C TRP A 280 -6.95 -1.15 -30.23
N GLU A 281 -7.45 -0.13 -30.91
CA GLU A 281 -7.41 -0.04 -32.38
C GLU A 281 -5.96 -0.12 -32.90
N GLY A 282 -5.04 0.62 -32.25
CA GLY A 282 -3.62 0.59 -32.56
C GLY A 282 -3.00 -0.79 -32.39
N ILE A 283 -3.27 -1.47 -31.26
CA ILE A 283 -2.76 -2.83 -31.00
C ILE A 283 -3.30 -3.84 -32.00
N MET A 284 -4.61 -3.82 -32.26
CA MET A 284 -5.24 -4.74 -33.21
C MET A 284 -4.71 -4.53 -34.63
N LYS A 285 -4.42 -3.28 -35.02
CA LYS A 285 -3.74 -2.97 -36.28
C LYS A 285 -2.34 -3.59 -36.34
N LEU A 286 -1.54 -3.46 -35.28
CA LEU A 286 -0.20 -4.07 -35.24
C LEU A 286 -0.25 -5.60 -35.34
N ILE A 287 -1.24 -6.24 -34.70
CA ILE A 287 -1.45 -7.68 -34.81
C ILE A 287 -1.84 -8.07 -36.23
N ALA A 288 -2.77 -7.34 -36.86
CA ALA A 288 -3.20 -7.60 -38.24
C ALA A 288 -2.05 -7.41 -39.25
N GLU A 289 -1.14 -6.46 -39.01
CA GLU A 289 0.06 -6.24 -39.83
C GLU A 289 1.19 -7.24 -39.53
N GLY A 290 1.00 -8.19 -38.60
CA GLY A 290 2.03 -9.16 -38.21
C GLY A 290 3.20 -8.56 -37.42
N LYS A 291 3.06 -7.32 -36.94
CA LYS A 291 4.10 -6.59 -36.16
C LYS A 291 4.01 -6.86 -34.66
N PHE A 292 2.97 -7.56 -34.20
CA PHE A 292 2.79 -7.95 -32.82
C PHE A 292 2.30 -9.39 -32.74
N ARG A 293 2.95 -10.20 -31.90
CA ARG A 293 2.60 -11.60 -31.60
C ARG A 293 2.46 -11.84 -30.09
N GLY A 294 1.87 -12.98 -29.73
CA GLY A 294 1.72 -13.43 -28.35
C GLY A 294 3.04 -13.49 -27.59
N THR A 295 2.98 -13.21 -26.30
CA THR A 295 4.14 -13.16 -25.39
C THR A 295 4.08 -14.27 -24.34
N GLU A 296 3.30 -15.33 -24.57
CA GLU A 296 3.13 -16.43 -23.63
C GLU A 296 4.44 -17.18 -23.37
N PHE A 297 4.66 -17.54 -22.12
CA PHE A 297 5.79 -18.36 -21.68
C PHE A 297 5.60 -19.80 -22.15
N THR A 298 6.52 -20.30 -22.98
CA THR A 298 6.40 -21.65 -23.57
C THR A 298 7.41 -22.67 -23.05
N ASP A 299 8.36 -22.29 -22.18
CA ASP A 299 9.39 -23.24 -21.70
C ASP A 299 8.79 -24.27 -20.72
N ARG A 300 7.62 -24.01 -20.11
CA ARG A 300 6.85 -24.96 -19.30
C ARG A 300 5.35 -24.71 -19.49
N GLU A 301 4.59 -25.78 -19.66
CA GLU A 301 3.12 -25.69 -19.70
C GLU A 301 2.51 -25.81 -18.30
N PHE A 302 1.48 -25.00 -18.04
CA PHE A 302 0.64 -25.09 -16.84
C PHE A 302 -0.78 -25.45 -17.28
N VAL A 303 -1.31 -26.57 -16.76
CA VAL A 303 -2.59 -27.14 -17.18
C VAL A 303 -3.42 -27.47 -15.95
N GLY A 304 -4.69 -27.08 -15.96
CA GLY A 304 -5.61 -27.23 -14.84
C GLY A 304 -5.53 -26.06 -13.85
N LEU A 305 -6.64 -25.81 -13.13
CA LEU A 305 -6.68 -24.78 -12.10
C LEU A 305 -5.70 -25.06 -10.95
N GLU A 306 -5.38 -26.34 -10.74
CA GLU A 306 -4.40 -26.85 -9.79
C GLU A 306 -2.98 -26.35 -10.08
N ALA A 307 -2.70 -25.94 -11.32
CA ALA A 307 -1.40 -25.39 -11.72
C ALA A 307 -1.27 -23.88 -11.47
N ILE A 308 -2.35 -23.18 -11.07
CA ILE A 308 -2.33 -21.74 -10.76
C ILE A 308 -1.32 -21.37 -9.64
N PRO A 309 -1.26 -22.09 -8.50
CA PRO A 309 -0.24 -21.83 -7.48
C PRO A 309 1.19 -21.87 -8.02
N ASP A 310 1.50 -22.89 -8.82
CA ASP A 310 2.80 -23.10 -9.44
C ASP A 310 3.11 -22.03 -10.50
N ALA A 311 2.12 -21.65 -11.30
CA ALA A 311 2.24 -20.59 -12.29
C ALA A 311 2.55 -19.23 -11.64
N LEU A 312 1.85 -18.90 -10.54
CA LEU A 312 2.09 -17.69 -9.76
C LEU A 312 3.46 -17.73 -9.06
N LYS A 313 3.88 -18.90 -8.56
CA LYS A 313 5.22 -19.09 -7.99
C LYS A 313 6.31 -18.87 -9.04
N ALA A 314 6.18 -19.46 -10.23
CA ALA A 314 7.13 -19.30 -11.33
C ALA A 314 7.19 -17.85 -11.86
N LEU A 315 6.07 -17.15 -11.82
CA LEU A 315 6.04 -15.70 -12.08
C LEU A 315 6.83 -14.93 -11.00
N GLY A 316 6.55 -15.21 -9.72
CA GLY A 316 7.17 -14.54 -8.58
C GLY A 316 8.67 -14.80 -8.41
N SER A 317 9.15 -16.01 -8.74
CA SER A 317 10.58 -16.38 -8.73
C SER A 317 11.39 -15.70 -9.84
N ARG A 318 10.71 -15.04 -10.79
CA ARG A 318 11.32 -14.42 -11.98
C ARG A 318 12.10 -15.43 -12.83
N GLU A 319 11.77 -16.71 -12.79
CA GLU A 319 12.40 -17.74 -13.65
C GLU A 319 11.81 -17.75 -15.07
N THR A 320 10.63 -17.13 -15.23
CA THR A 320 9.88 -17.10 -16.48
C THR A 320 10.27 -15.91 -17.37
N TRP A 321 9.92 -16.00 -18.65
CA TRP A 321 9.88 -14.90 -19.61
C TRP A 321 8.44 -14.73 -20.10
N GLY A 322 8.10 -13.55 -20.63
CA GLY A 322 6.78 -13.30 -21.19
C GLY A 322 5.67 -13.40 -20.15
N LYS A 323 4.53 -13.94 -20.58
CA LYS A 323 3.32 -14.09 -19.79
C LYS A 323 3.09 -15.54 -19.41
N VAL A 324 3.01 -15.82 -18.11
CA VAL A 324 2.69 -17.15 -17.63
C VAL A 324 1.18 -17.36 -17.78
N VAL A 325 0.80 -18.43 -18.47
CA VAL A 325 -0.60 -18.75 -18.78
C VAL A 325 -0.91 -20.15 -18.32
N VAL A 326 -2.09 -20.32 -17.73
CA VAL A 326 -2.64 -21.61 -17.32
C VAL A 326 -3.76 -22.01 -18.26
N LYS A 327 -3.63 -23.18 -18.89
CA LYS A 327 -4.67 -23.79 -19.71
C LYS A 327 -5.72 -24.40 -18.80
N THR A 328 -7.00 -24.09 -19.00
CA THR A 328 -8.11 -24.69 -18.26
C THR A 328 -8.81 -25.70 -19.16
N PRO A 329 -8.42 -27.00 -19.12
CA PRO A 329 -9.09 -28.01 -19.92
C PRO A 329 -10.55 -28.11 -19.50
N VAL A 330 -11.45 -27.93 -20.46
CA VAL A 330 -12.89 -28.11 -20.25
C VAL A 330 -13.12 -29.60 -20.00
N HIS A 331 -13.78 -29.93 -18.88
CA HIS A 331 -14.26 -31.28 -18.65
C HIS A 331 -15.35 -31.57 -19.70
N ILE A 332 -14.99 -32.31 -20.75
CA ILE A 332 -15.98 -32.92 -21.64
C ILE A 332 -16.71 -33.96 -20.80
N PRO A 333 -18.03 -33.82 -20.55
CA PRO A 333 -18.78 -34.87 -19.87
C PRO A 333 -18.61 -36.15 -20.66
N THR A 334 -18.05 -37.19 -20.05
CA THR A 334 -18.09 -38.53 -20.62
C THR A 334 -19.56 -38.88 -20.89
N PRO A 335 -19.93 -39.33 -22.10
CA PRO A 335 -21.30 -39.75 -22.36
C PRO A 335 -21.68 -40.81 -21.31
N PRO A 336 -22.90 -40.77 -20.76
CA PRO A 336 -23.29 -41.74 -19.75
C PRO A 336 -23.12 -43.14 -20.32
N ARG A 337 -22.37 -43.98 -19.60
CA ARG A 337 -22.24 -45.41 -19.87
C ARG A 337 -23.66 -45.96 -20.08
N PRO A 338 -23.93 -46.73 -21.15
CA PRO A 338 -25.25 -47.32 -21.34
C PRO A 338 -25.60 -48.13 -20.09
N ALA A 339 -26.74 -47.84 -19.50
CA ALA A 339 -27.22 -48.53 -18.31
C ALA A 339 -27.30 -50.04 -18.60
N GLN A 340 -26.68 -50.84 -17.72
CA GLN A 340 -26.87 -52.29 -17.75
C GLN A 340 -28.36 -52.60 -17.56
N PRO A 341 -28.92 -53.56 -18.32
CA PRO A 341 -30.35 -53.84 -18.30
C PRO A 341 -30.73 -54.47 -16.96
N ARG A 342 -31.57 -53.80 -16.18
CA ARG A 342 -32.34 -54.45 -15.13
C ARG A 342 -33.43 -55.26 -15.80
N ALA A 343 -33.33 -56.58 -15.66
CA ALA A 343 -34.38 -57.50 -16.01
C ALA A 343 -35.57 -57.33 -15.07
N THR A 344 -36.75 -57.03 -15.61
CA THR A 344 -38.02 -57.58 -15.11
C THR A 344 -39.12 -57.46 -16.17
N ALA A 345 -39.59 -58.65 -16.57
CA ALA A 345 -40.94 -59.06 -16.93
C ALA A 345 -41.84 -58.15 -17.78
N LYS A 346 -42.15 -58.71 -18.95
CA LYS A 346 -43.24 -58.40 -19.87
C LYS A 346 -44.60 -58.29 -19.17
N LEU A 347 -45.41 -57.33 -19.61
CA LEU A 347 -46.86 -57.54 -19.79
C LEU A 347 -47.34 -56.72 -20.99
N PHE A 348 -48.17 -57.39 -21.77
CA PHE A 348 -48.55 -57.10 -23.14
C PHE A 348 -49.79 -56.19 -23.24
N SER A 349 -50.08 -55.85 -24.50
CA SER A 349 -51.31 -55.26 -25.03
C SER A 349 -51.39 -53.73 -24.97
N SER A 350 -51.89 -52.98 -25.94
CA SER A 350 -52.06 -53.04 -27.41
C SER A 350 -53.13 -52.00 -27.73
N TYR A 351 -53.08 -51.40 -28.93
CA TYR A 351 -54.16 -50.60 -29.56
C TYR A 351 -54.41 -49.22 -28.89
N PHE A 352 -54.68 -48.12 -29.59
CA PHE A 352 -55.23 -47.89 -30.93
C PHE A 352 -54.80 -46.49 -31.44
N ARG A 353 -54.83 -46.30 -32.76
CA ARG A 353 -54.59 -45.04 -33.49
C ARG A 353 -55.69 -43.99 -33.22
N ARG A 354 -55.38 -42.73 -33.53
CA ARG A 354 -56.03 -41.84 -34.55
C ARG A 354 -56.38 -40.40 -34.08
N THR A 355 -55.67 -39.45 -34.71
CA THR A 355 -56.16 -38.24 -35.42
C THR A 355 -56.92 -37.09 -34.73
N LEU A 356 -56.26 -35.91 -34.76
CA LEU A 356 -56.64 -34.65 -35.45
C LEU A 356 -58.05 -34.07 -35.29
N ARG A 357 -58.12 -32.85 -34.74
CA ARG A 357 -58.65 -31.57 -35.31
C ARG A 357 -59.00 -30.62 -34.15
N SER A 358 -58.41 -29.42 -34.06
CA SER A 358 -58.87 -28.16 -34.68
C SER A 358 -60.27 -27.73 -34.24
N SER A 359 -60.35 -26.66 -33.45
CA SER A 359 -61.30 -25.57 -33.66
C SER A 359 -60.88 -24.31 -32.89
N ALA A 360 -60.78 -23.23 -33.64
CA ALA A 360 -60.62 -21.86 -33.20
C ALA A 360 -61.95 -21.24 -32.76
N THR A 361 -61.91 -19.94 -32.44
CA THR A 361 -62.97 -18.98 -32.05
C THR A 361 -63.25 -18.92 -30.54
N GLY A 362 -63.44 -17.77 -29.92
CA GLY A 362 -63.59 -16.40 -30.39
C GLY A 362 -63.69 -15.45 -29.19
N LEU A 363 -63.48 -14.17 -29.46
CA LEU A 363 -63.45 -13.03 -28.54
C LEU A 363 -64.65 -12.90 -27.59
N SER A 364 -64.42 -12.21 -26.46
CA SER A 364 -65.30 -11.12 -26.02
C SER A 364 -64.52 -10.02 -25.29
N VAL A 365 -64.95 -8.79 -25.56
CA VAL A 365 -64.43 -7.50 -25.09
C VAL A 365 -65.50 -6.84 -24.21
N ALA A 366 -65.13 -6.31 -23.05
CA ALA A 366 -65.78 -5.17 -22.36
C ALA A 366 -64.83 -4.69 -21.23
N ALA A 367 -64.17 -3.53 -21.39
CA ALA A 367 -64.58 -2.20 -20.87
C ALA A 367 -64.54 -2.12 -19.33
N ALA A 368 -63.45 -1.61 -18.74
CA ALA A 368 -63.14 -0.20 -18.46
C ALA A 368 -63.70 0.31 -17.12
N ALA A 369 -62.81 0.55 -16.16
CA ALA A 369 -63.01 1.50 -15.08
C ALA A 369 -61.66 2.17 -14.75
N THR A 370 -61.63 3.46 -15.03
CA THR A 370 -60.55 4.43 -14.83
C THR A 370 -60.36 4.79 -13.36
N LEU A 371 -59.12 4.76 -12.87
CA LEU A 371 -58.67 5.63 -11.79
C LEU A 371 -57.37 6.31 -12.23
N SER A 372 -57.52 7.57 -12.61
CA SER A 372 -56.45 8.53 -12.85
C SER A 372 -55.84 8.95 -11.52
N HIS A 373 -54.55 8.70 -11.33
CA HIS A 373 -53.72 9.54 -10.45
C HIS A 373 -52.70 10.25 -11.32
N GLN A 374 -52.96 11.54 -11.52
CA GLN A 374 -51.98 12.49 -12.03
C GLN A 374 -50.93 12.72 -10.95
N SER A 375 -49.66 12.45 -11.24
CA SER A 375 -48.55 12.99 -10.48
C SER A 375 -47.77 13.96 -11.37
N THR A 376 -47.99 15.24 -11.12
CA THR A 376 -47.17 16.37 -11.58
C THR A 376 -45.75 16.25 -10.98
N PRO A 377 -44.68 16.62 -11.70
CA PRO A 377 -43.32 16.48 -11.19
C PRO A 377 -43.03 17.57 -10.15
N CYS A 378 -42.97 17.18 -8.88
CA CYS A 378 -42.45 18.04 -7.83
C CYS A 378 -40.92 18.03 -7.91
N GLN A 379 -40.34 19.15 -8.34
CA GLN A 379 -38.94 19.47 -8.03
C GLN A 379 -38.81 19.59 -6.52
N SER A 380 -38.32 18.55 -5.85
CA SER A 380 -37.90 18.61 -4.45
C SER A 380 -36.45 18.13 -4.34
N GLU A 381 -35.57 19.11 -4.12
CA GLU A 381 -34.31 19.04 -3.38
C GLU A 381 -33.50 17.74 -3.49
N ILE A 382 -32.45 17.78 -4.31
CA ILE A 382 -31.28 16.93 -4.15
C ILE A 382 -30.61 17.35 -2.82
N GLN A 383 -31.09 16.81 -1.71
CA GLN A 383 -30.33 16.76 -0.47
C GLN A 383 -29.30 15.64 -0.62
N THR A 384 -28.05 16.04 -0.83
CA THR A 384 -26.86 15.20 -0.73
C THR A 384 -26.85 14.49 0.62
N ILE A 385 -27.29 13.22 0.66
CA ILE A 385 -27.06 12.35 1.82
C ILE A 385 -25.57 12.01 1.81
N LYS A 386 -24.74 12.89 2.39
CA LYS A 386 -23.39 12.55 2.83
C LYS A 386 -23.53 11.41 3.86
N ARG A 387 -23.22 10.17 3.47
CA ARG A 387 -23.11 9.06 4.42
C ARG A 387 -22.01 9.41 5.43
N ARG A 388 -22.40 9.89 6.62
CA ARG A 388 -21.48 10.13 7.75
C ARG A 388 -21.01 8.77 8.26
N MET A 389 -19.71 8.49 8.19
CA MET A 389 -19.12 7.31 8.83
C MET A 389 -19.02 7.58 10.34
N HIS A 390 -19.51 6.65 11.15
CA HIS A 390 -19.58 6.78 12.60
C HIS A 390 -18.90 5.60 13.28
N SER A 391 -18.06 5.88 14.28
CA SER A 391 -17.32 4.90 15.07
C SER A 391 -17.57 5.12 16.56
N LYS A 392 -17.64 4.03 17.31
CA LYS A 392 -17.74 4.10 18.78
C LYS A 392 -16.48 4.69 19.43
N VAL A 393 -15.31 4.29 18.93
CA VAL A 393 -14.03 4.76 19.42
C VAL A 393 -13.05 4.88 18.26
N VAL A 394 -12.36 6.02 18.22
CA VAL A 394 -11.30 6.30 17.26
C VAL A 394 -9.98 6.48 17.99
N ILE A 395 -8.92 5.86 17.49
CA ILE A 395 -7.56 5.97 18.00
C ILE A 395 -6.76 6.74 16.95
N ILE A 396 -6.09 7.81 17.36
CA ILE A 396 -5.29 8.65 16.46
C ILE A 396 -3.82 8.45 16.83
N GLY A 397 -3.08 7.80 15.93
CA GLY A 397 -1.68 7.41 16.10
C GLY A 397 -1.48 5.90 15.95
N SER A 398 -0.21 5.49 15.78
CA SER A 398 0.19 4.10 15.52
C SER A 398 1.39 3.63 16.35
N GLY A 399 1.73 4.34 17.43
CA GLY A 399 2.78 3.87 18.35
C GLY A 399 2.32 2.70 19.25
N PRO A 400 3.18 2.22 20.16
CA PRO A 400 2.86 1.14 21.09
C PRO A 400 1.57 1.36 21.91
N ALA A 401 1.33 2.60 22.34
CA ALA A 401 0.11 2.99 23.06
C ALA A 401 -1.15 2.79 22.21
N ALA A 402 -1.11 3.20 20.94
CA ALA A 402 -2.25 3.12 20.03
C ALA A 402 -2.63 1.67 19.72
N HIS A 403 -1.64 0.84 19.37
CA HIS A 403 -1.89 -0.57 19.09
C HIS A 403 -2.33 -1.35 20.32
N THR A 404 -1.81 -1.00 21.51
CA THR A 404 -2.27 -1.63 22.74
C THR A 404 -3.73 -1.26 23.03
N ALA A 405 -4.10 0.03 22.91
CA ALA A 405 -5.51 0.46 23.00
C ALA A 405 -6.41 -0.26 22.00
N ALA A 406 -5.97 -0.39 20.75
CA ALA A 406 -6.68 -1.10 19.70
C ALA A 406 -6.92 -2.57 20.07
N ILE A 407 -5.88 -3.29 20.51
CA ILE A 407 -5.97 -4.69 20.93
C ILE A 407 -7.02 -4.86 22.03
N TYR A 408 -6.98 -4.03 23.07
CA TYR A 408 -7.91 -4.14 24.20
C TYR A 408 -9.35 -3.79 23.81
N LEU A 409 -9.55 -2.71 23.05
CA LEU A 409 -10.88 -2.29 22.61
C LEU A 409 -11.50 -3.28 21.60
N ALA A 410 -10.68 -3.87 20.73
CA ALA A 410 -11.11 -4.87 19.77
C ALA A 410 -11.51 -6.18 20.49
N ARG A 411 -10.73 -6.60 21.50
CA ARG A 411 -11.08 -7.74 22.37
C ARG A 411 -12.34 -7.50 23.21
N ALA A 412 -12.66 -6.24 23.51
CA ALA A 412 -13.90 -5.85 24.17
C ALA A 412 -15.08 -5.66 23.19
N GLU A 413 -14.94 -6.07 21.93
CA GLU A 413 -15.95 -5.99 20.87
C GLU A 413 -16.44 -4.56 20.55
N LEU A 414 -15.62 -3.54 20.85
CA LEU A 414 -15.95 -2.14 20.59
C LEU A 414 -15.64 -1.68 19.15
N LYS A 415 -15.06 -2.56 18.33
CA LYS A 415 -14.71 -2.33 16.91
C LYS A 415 -13.95 -1.01 16.71
N PRO A 416 -12.76 -0.84 17.34
CA PRO A 416 -12.01 0.39 17.24
C PRO A 416 -11.54 0.68 15.81
N VAL A 417 -11.53 1.96 15.44
CA VAL A 417 -10.87 2.44 14.22
C VAL A 417 -9.58 3.15 14.61
N LEU A 418 -8.45 2.69 14.11
CA LEU A 418 -7.13 3.28 14.36
C LEU A 418 -6.62 3.96 13.10
N TYR A 419 -6.27 5.23 13.19
CA TYR A 419 -5.63 5.99 12.11
C TYR A 419 -4.12 5.97 12.31
N GLU A 420 -3.41 5.27 11.43
CA GLU A 420 -1.97 5.04 11.59
C GLU A 420 -1.10 6.17 11.06
N GLY A 421 -1.67 7.07 10.26
CA GLY A 421 -0.99 8.21 9.66
C GLY A 421 -0.21 7.86 8.39
N PHE A 422 -0.29 8.73 7.38
CA PHE A 422 0.59 8.66 6.20
C PHE A 422 1.78 9.60 6.42
N MET A 423 2.89 9.08 6.97
CA MET A 423 4.05 9.88 7.38
C MET A 423 3.69 11.02 8.35
N ALA A 424 2.69 10.79 9.22
CA ALA A 424 2.24 11.78 10.20
C ALA A 424 3.41 12.16 11.15
N ASN A 425 3.57 13.47 11.42
CA ASN A 425 4.72 14.04 12.14
C ASN A 425 6.09 13.68 11.52
N GLY A 426 6.14 13.31 10.24
CA GLY A 426 7.36 12.88 9.55
C GLY A 426 7.84 11.47 9.96
N ILE A 427 6.98 10.67 10.59
CA ILE A 427 7.29 9.33 11.09
C ILE A 427 6.36 8.32 10.40
N ALA A 428 6.90 7.16 10.03
CA ALA A 428 6.12 6.09 9.42
C ALA A 428 5.10 5.48 10.41
N ALA A 429 4.11 4.76 9.87
CA ALA A 429 3.17 4.00 10.69
C ALA A 429 3.93 3.01 11.60
N GLY A 430 3.62 3.04 12.90
CA GLY A 430 4.42 2.38 13.95
C GLY A 430 5.09 3.37 14.91
N GLY A 431 5.17 4.65 14.55
CA GLY A 431 5.73 5.70 15.41
C GLY A 431 7.25 5.63 15.56
N GLN A 432 7.79 6.24 16.62
CA GLN A 432 9.23 6.46 16.81
C GLN A 432 10.08 5.18 16.76
N LEU A 433 9.51 4.01 17.09
CA LEU A 433 10.26 2.75 17.01
C LEU A 433 10.62 2.35 15.58
N THR A 434 9.93 2.88 14.57
CA THR A 434 10.31 2.66 13.16
C THR A 434 11.63 3.33 12.78
N THR A 435 12.15 4.23 13.63
CA THR A 435 13.43 4.92 13.42
C THR A 435 14.55 4.36 14.30
N THR A 436 14.31 3.27 15.06
CA THR A 436 15.37 2.56 15.81
C THR A 436 15.69 1.21 15.17
N THR A 437 16.94 0.77 15.30
CA THR A 437 17.38 -0.54 14.78
C THR A 437 17.00 -1.67 15.71
N GLU A 438 17.38 -1.61 16.99
CA GLU A 438 17.18 -2.68 17.97
C GLU A 438 16.46 -2.16 19.23
N VAL A 439 15.63 -3.03 19.81
CA VAL A 439 14.89 -2.81 21.05
C VAL A 439 15.16 -3.99 21.98
N GLU A 440 15.85 -3.70 23.08
CA GLU A 440 16.27 -4.71 24.07
C GLU A 440 15.51 -4.60 25.40
N ASN A 441 14.76 -3.52 25.59
CA ASN A 441 14.09 -3.18 26.85
C ASN A 441 12.56 -3.32 26.80
N PHE A 442 12.03 -4.00 25.77
CA PHE A 442 10.62 -4.35 25.70
C PHE A 442 10.42 -5.79 26.22
N PRO A 443 9.78 -5.99 27.38
CA PRO A 443 9.63 -7.31 27.98
C PRO A 443 8.82 -8.26 27.08
N GLY A 444 9.21 -9.53 27.05
CA GLY A 444 8.66 -10.55 26.15
C GLY A 444 9.57 -10.89 24.96
N PHE A 445 10.66 -10.14 24.78
CA PHE A 445 11.72 -10.40 23.81
C PHE A 445 13.05 -10.58 24.55
N PRO A 446 13.46 -11.82 24.86
CA PRO A 446 14.74 -12.07 25.55
C PRO A 446 15.96 -11.81 24.64
N GLU A 447 15.75 -11.87 23.33
CA GLU A 447 16.70 -11.47 22.30
C GLU A 447 16.27 -10.12 21.72
N ALA A 448 17.23 -9.31 21.25
CA ALA A 448 16.94 -8.01 20.65
C ALA A 448 15.95 -8.15 19.48
N VAL A 449 14.89 -7.33 19.49
CA VAL A 449 13.90 -7.26 18.40
C VAL A 449 14.06 -5.94 17.67
N THR A 450 13.92 -5.93 16.34
CA THR A 450 13.98 -4.65 15.64
C THR A 450 12.77 -3.78 15.95
N GLY A 451 12.95 -2.46 15.95
CA GLY A 451 11.85 -1.52 16.22
C GLY A 451 10.69 -1.68 15.23
N GLN A 452 11.00 -1.92 13.95
CA GLN A 452 10.01 -2.21 12.92
C GLN A 452 9.28 -3.53 13.18
N GLU A 453 10.00 -4.62 13.49
CA GLU A 453 9.38 -5.93 13.76
C GLU A 453 8.46 -5.89 14.98
N LEU A 454 8.85 -5.19 16.05
CA LEU A 454 8.01 -5.02 17.23
C LEU A 454 6.68 -4.33 16.87
N MET A 455 6.74 -3.25 16.08
CA MET A 455 5.54 -2.53 15.64
C MET A 455 4.69 -3.34 14.66
N ASP A 456 5.29 -4.07 13.74
CA ASP A 456 4.57 -4.97 12.83
C ASP A 456 3.82 -6.07 13.61
N LYS A 457 4.43 -6.63 14.67
CA LYS A 457 3.79 -7.59 15.58
C LYS A 457 2.59 -6.97 16.32
N MET A 458 2.74 -5.75 16.85
CA MET A 458 1.65 -5.03 17.52
C MET A 458 0.50 -4.67 16.55
N ARG A 459 0.83 -4.26 15.33
CA ARG A 459 -0.14 -3.97 14.26
C ARG A 459 -0.92 -5.21 13.88
N ALA A 460 -0.23 -6.32 13.60
CA ALA A 460 -0.85 -7.59 13.28
C ALA A 460 -1.75 -8.11 14.42
N GLN A 461 -1.35 -7.91 15.67
CA GLN A 461 -2.19 -8.27 16.82
C GLN A 461 -3.45 -7.39 16.93
N SER A 462 -3.35 -6.10 16.60
CA SER A 462 -4.51 -5.19 16.54
C SER A 462 -5.53 -5.64 15.48
N GLU A 463 -5.05 -5.96 14.27
CA GLU A 463 -5.89 -6.46 13.17
C GLU A 463 -6.50 -7.82 13.50
N ARG A 464 -5.73 -8.72 14.11
CA ARG A 464 -6.19 -10.06 14.51
C ARG A 464 -7.44 -10.02 15.38
N PHE A 465 -7.56 -9.04 16.28
CA PHE A 465 -8.73 -8.91 17.15
C PHE A 465 -9.88 -8.07 16.55
N GLY A 466 -9.74 -7.60 15.30
CA GLY A 466 -10.79 -6.90 14.57
C GLY A 466 -10.73 -5.37 14.62
N THR A 467 -9.55 -4.79 14.91
CA THR A 467 -9.33 -3.34 14.73
C THR A 467 -9.39 -3.00 13.25
N THR A 468 -10.11 -1.94 12.89
CA THR A 468 -10.02 -1.35 11.54
C THR A 468 -8.87 -0.36 11.52
N ILE A 469 -7.79 -0.68 10.80
CA ILE A 469 -6.62 0.20 10.67
C ILE A 469 -6.71 0.97 9.35
N VAL A 470 -6.58 2.29 9.42
CA VAL A 470 -6.68 3.21 8.28
C VAL A 470 -5.36 3.94 8.08
N GLY A 471 -4.74 3.75 6.92
CA GLY A 471 -3.46 4.34 6.49
C GLY A 471 -3.53 5.84 6.15
N GLU A 472 -4.30 6.63 6.90
CA GLU A 472 -4.51 8.06 6.67
C GLU A 472 -4.16 8.90 7.90
N THR A 473 -3.77 10.15 7.67
CA THR A 473 -3.55 11.15 8.71
C THR A 473 -4.87 11.85 9.04
N VAL A 474 -5.23 11.93 10.32
CA VAL A 474 -6.35 12.78 10.78
C VAL A 474 -5.89 14.24 10.75
N ALA A 475 -6.51 15.04 9.89
CA ALA A 475 -6.12 16.43 9.65
C ALA A 475 -6.90 17.44 10.52
N LYS A 476 -8.14 17.10 10.87
CA LYS A 476 -9.02 17.95 11.70
C LYS A 476 -9.74 17.11 12.73
N LEU A 477 -9.88 17.65 13.94
CA LEU A 477 -10.63 17.06 15.05
C LEU A 477 -11.32 18.20 15.80
N ASP A 478 -12.64 18.11 15.95
CA ASP A 478 -13.47 19.04 16.73
C ASP A 478 -14.03 18.33 17.97
N LEU A 479 -13.61 18.81 19.14
CA LEU A 479 -13.96 18.27 20.44
C LEU A 479 -15.08 19.06 21.15
N ALA A 480 -15.66 20.08 20.51
CA ALA A 480 -16.65 20.96 21.13
C ALA A 480 -18.00 20.29 21.41
N LYS A 481 -18.36 19.26 20.63
CA LYS A 481 -19.65 18.53 20.74
C LYS A 481 -19.44 17.04 20.56
N ARG A 482 -20.34 16.24 21.15
CA ARG A 482 -20.38 14.78 21.01
C ARG A 482 -21.54 14.34 20.11
N PRO A 483 -21.38 13.33 19.23
CA PRO A 483 -20.12 12.63 18.94
C PRO A 483 -19.11 13.58 18.27
N PHE A 484 -17.83 13.40 18.61
CA PHE A 484 -16.74 14.25 18.12
C PHE A 484 -16.62 14.14 16.61
N GLU A 485 -16.34 15.25 15.94
CA GLU A 485 -16.23 15.30 14.48
C GLU A 485 -14.75 15.31 14.06
N TYR A 486 -14.40 14.56 13.02
CA TYR A 486 -13.04 14.54 12.50
C TYR A 486 -13.01 14.28 11.00
N ALA A 487 -11.92 14.68 10.35
CA ALA A 487 -11.69 14.49 8.92
C ALA A 487 -10.23 14.11 8.65
N THR A 488 -10.00 13.31 7.61
CA THR A 488 -8.66 12.90 7.18
C THR A 488 -8.11 13.82 6.10
N GLU A 489 -6.79 13.75 5.91
CA GLU A 489 -6.05 14.57 4.94
C GLU A 489 -6.52 14.35 3.49
N TRP A 490 -6.84 13.11 3.12
CA TRP A 490 -7.29 12.78 1.76
C TRP A 490 -8.80 12.98 1.53
N ALA A 491 -9.58 13.18 2.60
CA ALA A 491 -11.02 13.41 2.52
C ALA A 491 -11.46 14.58 3.44
N PRO A 492 -10.96 15.81 3.20
CA PRO A 492 -11.20 16.96 4.09
C PRO A 492 -12.68 17.39 4.16
N ASP A 493 -13.48 17.09 3.12
CA ASP A 493 -14.90 17.42 3.03
C ASP A 493 -15.83 16.34 3.61
N THR A 494 -15.25 15.21 4.02
CA THR A 494 -15.96 14.06 4.59
C THR A 494 -15.83 14.09 6.11
N ILE A 495 -16.89 14.57 6.77
CA ILE A 495 -16.96 14.59 8.23
C ILE A 495 -17.37 13.21 8.75
N MET A 496 -16.49 12.64 9.56
CA MET A 496 -16.70 11.40 10.30
C MET A 496 -16.95 11.72 11.77
N THR A 497 -17.56 10.79 12.50
CA THR A 497 -17.94 11.00 13.91
C THR A 497 -17.43 9.89 14.83
N ALA A 498 -17.08 10.24 16.07
CA ALA A 498 -16.62 9.31 17.09
C ALA A 498 -17.24 9.60 18.48
N ASP A 499 -17.78 8.58 19.17
CA ASP A 499 -18.31 8.80 20.54
C ASP A 499 -17.20 9.09 21.57
N SER A 500 -16.01 8.52 21.33
CA SER A 500 -14.78 8.68 22.12
C SER A 500 -13.54 8.74 21.21
N VAL A 501 -12.51 9.47 21.64
CA VAL A 501 -11.23 9.59 20.94
C VAL A 501 -10.06 9.27 21.88
N ILE A 502 -9.12 8.44 21.42
CA ILE A 502 -7.84 8.19 22.09
C ILE A 502 -6.73 8.89 21.30
N LEU A 503 -6.13 9.90 21.91
CA LEU A 503 -4.98 10.64 21.42
C LEU A 503 -3.71 9.85 21.76
N ALA A 504 -3.14 9.19 20.76
CA ALA A 504 -1.91 8.41 20.87
C ALA A 504 -0.89 8.85 19.79
N THR A 505 -0.88 10.15 19.50
CA THR A 505 -0.10 10.78 18.40
C THR A 505 1.40 10.85 18.67
N GLY A 506 1.83 10.54 19.90
CA GLY A 506 3.23 10.44 20.30
C GLY A 506 3.91 11.81 20.43
N ALA A 507 5.23 11.80 20.23
CA ALA A 507 6.08 12.98 20.25
C ALA A 507 7.16 12.86 19.16
N SER A 508 7.84 13.95 18.88
CA SER A 508 9.01 14.00 18.01
C SER A 508 10.21 14.56 18.77
N ALA A 509 11.38 13.96 18.59
CA ALA A 509 12.59 14.52 19.19
C ALA A 509 12.87 15.91 18.61
N ARG A 510 13.14 16.88 19.50
CA ARG A 510 13.33 18.27 19.10
C ARG A 510 14.66 18.41 18.36
N ARG A 511 14.57 18.95 17.15
CA ARG A 511 15.69 19.26 16.27
C ARG A 511 16.09 20.73 16.38
N LEU A 512 17.36 21.05 16.09
CA LEU A 512 17.86 22.42 16.20
C LEU A 512 17.90 23.17 14.86
N GLY A 513 17.74 22.46 13.74
CA GLY A 513 17.77 23.04 12.41
C GLY A 513 19.17 23.52 11.99
N LEU A 514 20.23 22.83 12.43
CA LEU A 514 21.60 23.20 12.08
C LEU A 514 21.84 23.06 10.57
N ALA A 515 22.70 23.90 10.01
CA ALA A 515 23.13 23.73 8.63
C ALA A 515 23.78 22.34 8.47
N GLY A 516 23.38 21.57 7.45
CA GLY A 516 23.84 20.19 7.26
C GLY A 516 23.10 19.12 8.09
N GLU A 517 22.24 19.49 9.05
CA GLU A 517 21.55 18.54 9.92
C GLU A 517 20.73 17.50 9.13
N ALA A 518 19.99 17.93 8.12
CA ALA A 518 19.17 17.04 7.30
C ALA A 518 19.99 15.98 6.53
N LYS A 519 21.24 16.30 6.15
CA LYS A 519 22.13 15.39 5.42
C LYS A 519 22.72 14.32 6.35
N TYR A 520 23.08 14.72 7.56
CA TYR A 520 23.77 13.85 8.53
C TYR A 520 22.83 13.27 9.60
N TRP A 521 21.53 13.56 9.54
CA TRP A 521 20.49 12.91 10.35
C TRP A 521 20.52 11.40 10.13
N GLN A 522 20.69 10.64 11.21
CA GLN A 522 20.91 9.17 11.21
C GLN A 522 22.20 8.71 10.49
N ASN A 523 23.07 9.64 10.07
CA ASN A 523 24.40 9.39 9.51
C ASN A 523 25.47 10.11 10.34
N GLY A 524 25.33 10.04 11.66
CA GLY A 524 26.18 10.72 12.63
C GLY A 524 25.42 11.62 13.60
N ILE A 525 24.22 12.10 13.24
CA ILE A 525 23.34 12.82 14.17
C ILE A 525 22.24 11.89 14.67
N SER A 526 22.05 11.85 15.99
CA SER A 526 20.99 11.11 16.68
C SER A 526 20.29 11.99 17.71
N ALA A 527 19.08 11.61 18.10
CA ALA A 527 18.38 12.19 19.23
C ALA A 527 18.09 11.17 20.34
N CYS A 528 18.72 9.99 20.29
CA CYS A 528 18.68 8.99 21.35
C CYS A 528 20.08 8.40 21.57
N ALA A 529 20.83 8.94 22.52
CA ALA A 529 22.16 8.41 22.84
C ALA A 529 22.13 6.97 23.33
N VAL A 530 21.08 6.58 24.07
CA VAL A 530 20.95 5.22 24.62
C VAL A 530 20.70 4.20 23.53
N CYS A 531 19.93 4.57 22.50
CA CYS A 531 19.62 3.73 21.35
C CYS A 531 20.86 3.52 20.47
N ASP A 532 21.49 4.63 20.08
CA ASP A 532 22.48 4.61 18.99
C ASP A 532 23.93 4.59 19.48
N GLY A 533 24.18 4.86 20.76
CA GLY A 533 25.54 5.07 21.29
C GLY A 533 26.48 3.87 21.10
N ALA A 534 25.94 2.65 21.02
CA ALA A 534 26.70 1.42 20.82
C ALA A 534 26.98 1.08 19.34
N VAL A 535 26.37 1.81 18.38
CA VAL A 535 26.51 1.55 16.95
C VAL A 535 27.99 1.72 16.53
N PRO A 536 28.53 0.84 15.65
CA PRO A 536 29.97 0.81 15.33
C PRO A 536 30.58 2.14 14.87
N ILE A 537 29.78 3.03 14.25
CA ILE A 537 30.25 4.33 13.74
C ILE A 537 30.73 5.28 14.85
N PHE A 538 30.25 5.10 16.09
CA PHE A 538 30.59 5.95 17.23
C PHE A 538 31.69 5.35 18.12
N ARG A 539 32.07 4.09 17.89
CA ARG A 539 33.02 3.37 18.73
C ARG A 539 34.41 3.96 18.63
N ASN A 540 34.96 4.35 19.77
CA ASN A 540 36.26 5.00 19.92
C ASN A 540 36.41 6.29 19.08
N LYS A 541 35.31 7.03 18.88
CA LYS A 541 35.29 8.31 18.17
C LYS A 541 34.89 9.48 19.08
N PRO A 542 35.28 10.72 18.77
CA PRO A 542 34.80 11.89 19.50
C PRO A 542 33.31 12.11 19.24
N LEU A 543 32.55 12.26 20.31
CA LEU A 543 31.10 12.46 20.29
C LEU A 543 30.73 13.78 20.93
N VAL A 544 29.61 14.36 20.51
CA VAL A 544 29.08 15.62 21.03
C VAL A 544 27.65 15.40 21.52
N VAL A 545 27.32 15.95 22.68
CA VAL A 545 25.95 16.04 23.19
C VAL A 545 25.55 17.51 23.26
N ILE A 546 24.39 17.87 22.71
CA ILE A 546 23.83 19.21 22.88
C ILE A 546 22.69 19.14 23.90
N GLY A 547 22.86 19.84 25.02
CA GLY A 547 21.88 19.89 26.09
C GLY A 547 22.51 20.32 27.41
N GLY A 548 21.69 20.72 28.38
CA GLY A 548 22.18 21.23 29.67
C GLY A 548 21.39 20.77 30.89
N GLY A 549 20.42 19.86 30.73
CA GLY A 549 19.67 19.26 31.84
C GLY A 549 20.20 17.90 32.25
N ASP A 550 19.51 17.22 33.18
CA ASP A 550 19.90 15.87 33.62
C ASP A 550 19.97 14.87 32.46
N SER A 551 19.04 14.91 31.49
CA SER A 551 19.11 14.03 30.31
C SER A 551 20.43 14.17 29.54
N ALA A 552 20.92 15.40 29.35
CA ALA A 552 22.19 15.62 28.67
C ALA A 552 23.38 15.08 29.48
N ALA A 553 23.33 15.19 30.81
CA ALA A 553 24.36 14.64 31.67
C ALA A 553 24.34 13.09 31.65
N GLU A 554 23.17 12.47 31.76
CA GLU A 554 22.99 11.02 31.71
C GLU A 554 23.43 10.43 30.37
N GLU A 555 22.97 11.02 29.26
CA GLU A 555 23.32 10.58 27.91
C GLU A 555 24.81 10.76 27.63
N ALA A 556 25.40 11.89 28.02
CA ALA A 556 26.84 12.10 27.88
C ALA A 556 27.64 11.05 28.65
N MET A 557 27.26 10.78 29.90
CA MET A 557 27.90 9.75 30.73
C MET A 557 27.74 8.35 30.13
N PHE A 558 26.58 8.01 29.57
CA PHE A 558 26.36 6.76 28.86
C PHE A 558 27.30 6.61 27.65
N LEU A 559 27.40 7.64 26.82
CA LEU A 559 28.25 7.64 25.62
C LEU A 559 29.75 7.49 25.92
N THR A 560 30.20 7.82 27.13
CA THR A 560 31.61 7.60 27.53
C THR A 560 32.03 6.14 27.49
N LYS A 561 31.09 5.19 27.52
CA LYS A 561 31.35 3.75 27.38
C LYS A 561 31.82 3.38 25.97
N TYR A 562 31.42 4.16 24.96
CA TYR A 562 31.63 3.83 23.54
C TYR A 562 32.55 4.81 22.83
N GLY A 563 32.33 6.12 23.01
CA GLY A 563 33.14 7.17 22.38
C GLY A 563 34.54 7.28 22.97
N SER A 564 35.50 7.83 22.23
CA SER A 564 36.83 8.13 22.74
C SER A 564 36.81 9.31 23.71
N HIS A 565 35.99 10.32 23.44
CA HIS A 565 35.75 11.50 24.27
C HIS A 565 34.35 12.07 23.98
N VAL A 566 33.71 12.66 24.98
CA VAL A 566 32.36 13.26 24.86
C VAL A 566 32.40 14.73 25.21
N THR A 567 32.05 15.59 24.25
CA THR A 567 31.92 17.04 24.48
C THR A 567 30.47 17.41 24.69
N VAL A 568 30.13 18.08 25.79
CA VAL A 568 28.77 18.53 26.08
C VAL A 568 28.67 20.03 25.83
N LEU A 569 27.82 20.43 24.88
CA LEU A 569 27.57 21.83 24.56
C LEU A 569 26.38 22.35 25.35
N VAL A 570 26.63 23.34 26.19
CA VAL A 570 25.63 23.99 27.04
C VAL A 570 25.48 25.42 26.56
N ARG A 571 24.28 25.78 26.11
CA ARG A 571 23.99 27.13 25.56
C ARG A 571 24.08 28.28 26.58
N ARG A 572 24.24 27.97 27.86
CA ARG A 572 24.32 28.92 28.98
C ARG A 572 25.64 28.73 29.73
N ASP A 573 25.91 29.62 30.65
CA ASP A 573 27.06 29.62 31.56
C ASP A 573 26.93 28.59 32.71
N LYS A 574 25.77 27.94 32.83
CA LYS A 574 25.49 26.94 33.87
C LYS A 574 24.67 25.76 33.37
N LEU A 575 24.82 24.62 34.03
CA LEU A 575 23.98 23.43 33.84
C LEU A 575 22.64 23.61 34.58
N ARG A 576 21.54 23.16 33.96
CA ARG A 576 20.22 22.97 34.60
C ARG A 576 20.14 21.62 35.34
N ALA A 577 21.05 20.69 35.03
CA ALA A 577 21.11 19.39 35.69
C ALA A 577 21.23 19.53 37.22
N SER A 578 20.74 18.54 37.95
CA SER A 578 20.90 18.44 39.39
C SER A 578 22.38 18.58 39.81
N ASN A 579 22.63 19.19 40.97
CA ASN A 579 23.99 19.48 41.45
C ASN A 579 24.90 18.24 41.45
N ILE A 580 24.35 17.08 41.80
CA ILE A 580 25.09 15.81 41.83
C ILE A 580 25.46 15.37 40.41
N MET A 581 24.53 15.45 39.45
CA MET A 581 24.81 15.10 38.05
C MET A 581 25.80 16.06 37.41
N ALA A 582 25.65 17.37 37.65
CA ALA A 582 26.59 18.38 37.18
C ALA A 582 28.02 18.09 37.69
N LYS A 583 28.18 17.78 38.98
CA LYS A 583 29.48 17.43 39.57
C LYS A 583 30.07 16.17 38.95
N ARG A 584 29.25 15.13 38.73
CA ARG A 584 29.69 13.88 38.07
C ARG A 584 30.15 14.13 36.64
N LEU A 585 29.38 14.90 35.87
CA LEU A 585 29.67 15.22 34.48
C LEU A 585 30.99 16.00 34.36
N LEU A 586 31.15 17.05 35.18
CA LEU A 586 32.35 17.90 35.18
C LEU A 586 33.60 17.18 35.67
N GLY A 587 33.46 16.18 36.55
CA GLY A 587 34.58 15.40 37.08
C GLY A 587 35.01 14.21 36.21
N HIS A 588 34.30 13.93 35.11
CA HIS A 588 34.57 12.73 34.31
C HIS A 588 35.71 12.93 33.31
N LYS A 589 36.72 12.05 33.33
CA LYS A 589 37.96 12.20 32.54
C LYS A 589 37.75 12.22 31.02
N LYS A 590 36.72 11.54 30.52
CA LYS A 590 36.38 11.47 29.08
C LYS A 590 35.33 12.50 28.66
N VAL A 591 34.99 13.45 29.52
CA VAL A 591 33.96 14.46 29.25
C VAL A 591 34.57 15.85 29.29
N THR A 592 34.18 16.69 28.34
CA THR A 592 34.46 18.13 28.39
C THR A 592 33.15 18.89 28.22
N VAL A 593 32.82 19.75 29.18
CA VAL A 593 31.64 20.61 29.10
C VAL A 593 32.08 21.97 28.54
N ARG A 594 31.48 22.38 27.42
CA ARG A 594 31.64 23.73 26.86
C ARG A 594 30.40 24.55 27.17
N PHE A 595 30.52 25.46 28.13
CA PHE A 595 29.51 26.46 28.45
C PHE A 595 29.41 27.53 27.37
N ASN A 596 28.31 28.26 27.36
CA ASN A 596 28.02 29.33 26.40
C ASN A 596 28.23 28.91 24.94
N THR A 597 28.09 27.63 24.60
CA THR A 597 28.44 27.11 23.28
C THR A 597 27.22 26.50 22.61
N VAL A 598 27.00 26.84 21.33
CA VAL A 598 25.93 26.30 20.49
C VAL A 598 26.50 25.69 19.21
N GLY A 599 25.83 24.68 18.65
CA GLY A 599 26.14 24.18 17.31
C GLY A 599 25.63 25.14 16.23
N VAL A 600 26.33 25.23 15.11
CA VAL A 600 25.99 26.10 13.96
C VAL A 600 25.81 25.26 12.69
N GLU A 601 26.80 24.44 12.37
CA GLU A 601 26.85 23.66 11.12
C GLU A 601 27.45 22.28 11.37
N VAL A 602 26.82 21.25 10.79
CA VAL A 602 27.33 19.88 10.77
C VAL A 602 28.02 19.62 9.44
N LYS A 603 29.27 19.17 9.51
CA LYS A 603 30.10 18.81 8.35
C LYS A 603 30.43 17.33 8.39
N GLY A 604 30.68 16.76 7.22
CA GLY A 604 30.95 15.34 7.06
C GLY A 604 31.86 15.03 5.90
N ASP A 605 32.21 13.76 5.78
CA ASP A 605 33.07 13.26 4.71
C ASP A 605 32.30 13.01 3.39
N ASP A 606 33.05 12.64 2.35
CA ASP A 606 32.52 12.30 1.02
C ASP A 606 31.64 11.04 1.03
N LYS A 607 31.73 10.21 2.08
CA LYS A 607 30.91 9.02 2.27
C LYS A 607 29.56 9.33 2.91
N GLY A 608 29.33 10.60 3.28
CA GLY A 608 28.05 11.07 3.83
C GLY A 608 27.94 10.90 5.35
N LEU A 609 29.05 10.64 6.06
CA LEU A 609 29.08 10.53 7.52
C LEU A 609 29.53 11.83 8.17
N MET A 610 28.95 12.17 9.32
CA MET A 610 29.40 13.29 10.13
C MET A 610 30.88 13.12 10.56
N SER A 611 31.64 14.19 10.44
CA SER A 611 33.05 14.23 10.84
C SER A 611 33.40 15.44 11.71
N HIS A 612 32.67 16.56 11.56
CA HIS A 612 32.92 17.78 12.33
C HIS A 612 31.63 18.52 12.68
N LEU A 613 31.68 19.28 13.77
CA LEU A 613 30.64 20.22 14.18
C LEU A 613 31.25 21.61 14.35
N VAL A 614 30.76 22.58 13.59
CA VAL A 614 31.05 23.99 13.81
C VAL A 614 30.22 24.46 15.00
N VAL A 615 30.90 25.01 16.00
CA VAL A 615 30.31 25.55 17.22
C VAL A 615 30.62 27.01 17.37
N LYS A 616 29.76 27.74 18.07
CA LYS A 616 29.91 29.16 18.36
C LYS A 616 29.78 29.40 19.85
N ASP A 617 30.75 30.11 20.41
CA ASP A 617 30.62 30.68 21.74
C ASP A 617 29.74 31.93 21.67
N VAL A 618 28.63 31.95 22.41
CA VAL A 618 27.61 33.01 22.33
C VAL A 618 28.01 34.27 23.09
N VAL A 619 29.03 34.23 23.94
CA VAL A 619 29.52 35.38 24.70
C VAL A 619 30.60 36.11 23.93
N SER A 620 31.60 35.37 23.43
CA SER A 620 32.72 35.92 22.66
C SER A 620 32.42 36.06 21.16
N GLY A 621 31.41 35.34 20.65
CA GLY A 621 31.08 35.29 19.23
C GLY A 621 32.02 34.43 18.38
N LYS A 622 33.07 33.85 18.97
CA LYS A 622 34.09 33.05 18.27
C LYS A 622 33.52 31.72 17.80
N GLU A 623 33.76 31.39 16.53
CA GLU A 623 33.46 30.09 15.95
C GLU A 623 34.68 29.17 15.98
N ASP A 624 34.41 27.88 16.16
CA ASP A 624 35.40 26.83 16.29
C ASP A 624 34.86 25.54 15.62
N THR A 625 35.75 24.69 15.10
CA THR A 625 35.36 23.44 14.44
C THR A 625 35.84 22.26 15.27
N LEU A 626 34.89 21.52 15.85
CA LEU A 626 35.15 20.33 16.62
C LEU A 626 35.16 19.08 15.74
N ALA A 627 36.17 18.24 15.87
CA ALA A 627 36.10 16.88 15.34
C ALA A 627 35.03 16.09 16.11
N ALA A 628 34.03 15.58 15.41
CA ALA A 628 32.89 14.89 16.00
C ALA A 628 32.29 13.92 14.98
N ASN A 629 32.37 12.62 15.25
CA ASN A 629 31.73 11.61 14.42
C ASN A 629 30.29 11.30 14.85
N GLY A 630 29.90 11.78 16.03
CA GLY A 630 28.54 11.68 16.54
C GLY A 630 28.06 12.96 17.19
N LEU A 631 26.83 13.35 16.91
CA LEU A 631 26.09 14.42 17.59
C LEU A 631 24.78 13.85 18.15
N PHE A 632 24.56 14.03 19.44
CA PHE A 632 23.37 13.56 20.14
C PHE A 632 22.59 14.74 20.73
N TYR A 633 21.32 14.86 20.36
CA TYR A 633 20.42 15.89 20.90
C TYR A 633 19.76 15.44 22.20
N ALA A 634 20.04 16.16 23.29
CA ALA A 634 19.40 15.99 24.59
C ALA A 634 18.63 17.27 24.99
N VAL A 635 17.84 17.81 24.04
CA VAL A 635 17.14 19.11 24.15
C VAL A 635 15.63 19.00 24.38
N GLY A 636 15.12 17.77 24.59
CA GLY A 636 13.71 17.48 24.84
C GLY A 636 12.98 16.96 23.61
N HIS A 637 11.67 16.73 23.77
CA HIS A 637 10.78 16.24 22.73
C HIS A 637 9.58 17.18 22.64
N ASP A 638 9.06 17.35 21.43
CA ASP A 638 7.86 18.11 21.15
C ASP A 638 6.68 17.13 21.01
N PRO A 639 5.68 17.17 21.92
CA PRO A 639 4.53 16.29 21.86
C PRO A 639 3.64 16.65 20.66
N ALA A 640 3.05 15.65 20.01
CA ALA A 640 2.25 15.83 18.80
C ALA A 640 0.82 16.29 19.11
N THR A 641 0.68 17.48 19.68
CA THR A 641 -0.59 18.06 20.15
C THR A 641 -1.21 19.09 19.20
N ALA A 642 -0.63 19.29 18.00
CA ALA A 642 -1.12 20.26 17.03
C ALA A 642 -2.60 20.09 16.67
N LEU A 643 -3.07 18.82 16.58
CA LEU A 643 -4.46 18.48 16.26
C LEU A 643 -5.47 18.98 17.32
N VAL A 644 -5.04 19.11 18.57
CA VAL A 644 -5.90 19.41 19.73
C VAL A 644 -5.52 20.71 20.43
N LYS A 645 -4.67 21.51 19.79
CA LYS A 645 -4.16 22.77 20.34
C LYS A 645 -5.31 23.72 20.66
N GLY A 646 -5.39 24.15 21.91
CA GLY A 646 -6.46 25.03 22.40
C GLY A 646 -7.81 24.36 22.65
N GLN A 647 -7.90 23.02 22.47
CA GLN A 647 -9.10 22.24 22.78
C GLN A 647 -8.93 21.45 24.08
N VAL A 648 -7.78 20.79 24.27
CA VAL A 648 -7.44 20.06 25.51
C VAL A 648 -6.41 20.83 26.33
N ASP A 649 -6.43 20.63 27.64
CA ASP A 649 -5.44 21.23 28.53
C ASP A 649 -4.06 20.63 28.26
N THR A 650 -3.06 21.51 28.05
CA THR A 650 -1.66 21.12 27.90
C THR A 650 -0.81 21.82 28.95
N ASP A 651 0.27 21.17 29.39
CA ASP A 651 1.25 21.80 30.27
C ASP A 651 2.08 22.87 29.53
N ALA A 652 2.96 23.56 30.26
CA ALA A 652 3.81 24.61 29.69
C ALA A 652 4.77 24.12 28.59
N GLU A 653 4.98 22.81 28.46
CA GLU A 653 5.81 22.18 27.42
C GLU A 653 4.98 21.58 26.28
N GLY A 654 3.64 21.70 26.34
CA GLY A 654 2.70 21.28 25.32
C GLY A 654 2.19 19.84 25.46
N TYR A 655 2.52 19.13 26.53
CA TYR A 655 2.05 17.76 26.77
C TYR A 655 0.60 17.77 27.25
N VAL A 656 -0.23 16.82 26.79
CA VAL A 656 -1.63 16.74 27.22
C VAL A 656 -1.69 16.41 28.71
N VAL A 657 -2.45 17.20 29.47
CA VAL A 657 -2.64 16.98 30.89
C VAL A 657 -3.68 15.89 31.10
N THR A 658 -3.30 14.84 31.83
CA THR A 658 -4.19 13.76 32.26
C THR A 658 -4.38 13.79 33.77
N LYS A 659 -5.53 13.31 34.26
CA LYS A 659 -5.70 13.09 35.71
C LYS A 659 -4.64 12.07 36.17
N PRO A 660 -3.83 12.38 37.21
CA PRO A 660 -2.72 11.52 37.61
C PRO A 660 -3.13 10.07 37.82
N GLY A 661 -2.40 9.14 37.20
CA GLY A 661 -2.70 7.70 37.25
C GLY A 661 -3.83 7.23 36.34
N SER A 662 -4.34 8.09 35.45
CA SER A 662 -5.37 7.74 34.46
C SER A 662 -5.00 8.24 33.06
N THR A 663 -5.86 7.96 32.08
CA THR A 663 -5.76 8.46 30.70
C THR A 663 -6.73 9.60 30.40
N LEU A 664 -7.52 10.04 31.40
CA LEU A 664 -8.58 11.03 31.23
C LEU A 664 -8.02 12.43 31.04
N THR A 665 -8.43 13.10 29.98
CA THR A 665 -8.16 14.53 29.74
C THR A 665 -9.20 15.40 30.46
N ASN A 666 -9.16 16.73 30.23
CA ASN A 666 -10.18 17.66 30.69
C ASN A 666 -11.54 17.50 29.96
N ILE A 667 -11.56 16.87 28.77
CA ILE A 667 -12.78 16.62 28.00
C ILE A 667 -13.26 15.18 28.20
N GLU A 668 -14.50 15.03 28.65
CA GLU A 668 -15.13 13.71 28.80
C GLU A 668 -15.25 12.97 27.46
N GLY A 669 -14.75 11.73 27.41
CA GLY A 669 -14.70 10.92 26.19
C GLY A 669 -13.43 11.11 25.35
N VAL A 670 -12.52 12.01 25.76
CA VAL A 670 -11.19 12.16 25.16
C VAL A 670 -10.14 11.65 26.13
N PHE A 671 -9.33 10.71 25.66
CA PHE A 671 -8.26 10.06 26.41
C PHE A 671 -6.91 10.35 25.74
N ALA A 672 -5.83 10.38 26.51
CA ALA A 672 -4.48 10.50 25.99
C ALA A 672 -3.58 9.37 26.50
N ALA A 673 -2.72 8.85 25.61
CA ALA A 673 -1.86 7.70 25.89
C ALA A 673 -0.50 7.82 25.21
N GLY A 674 0.54 7.27 25.84
CA GLY A 674 1.92 7.34 25.37
C GLY A 674 2.57 8.71 25.50
N ASP A 675 3.64 8.95 24.75
CA ASP A 675 4.49 10.14 24.88
C ASP A 675 3.77 11.48 24.74
N VAL A 676 2.59 11.54 24.09
CA VAL A 676 1.82 12.79 23.97
C VAL A 676 1.39 13.38 25.32
N GLN A 677 1.34 12.55 26.37
CA GLN A 677 1.01 12.93 27.75
C GLN A 677 2.08 12.51 28.78
N ASP A 678 3.14 11.81 28.36
CA ASP A 678 4.23 11.37 29.24
C ASP A 678 5.57 11.97 28.83
N LYS A 679 6.00 13.02 29.55
CA LYS A 679 7.35 13.60 29.41
C LYS A 679 8.42 12.93 30.29
N ARG A 680 8.01 12.08 31.23
CA ARG A 680 8.88 11.56 32.30
C ARG A 680 9.56 10.25 31.91
N TYR A 681 8.80 9.25 31.45
CA TYR A 681 9.36 7.92 31.19
C TYR A 681 9.73 7.71 29.72
N ARG A 682 8.81 8.02 28.79
CA ARG A 682 9.07 7.99 27.33
C ARG A 682 9.67 6.66 26.85
N GLN A 683 9.09 5.54 27.30
CA GLN A 683 9.50 4.20 26.86
C GLN A 683 8.36 3.52 26.11
N ALA A 684 8.71 2.62 25.19
CA ALA A 684 7.72 1.82 24.47
C ALA A 684 6.82 1.01 25.42
N ILE A 685 7.40 0.43 26.48
CA ILE A 685 6.66 -0.36 27.46
C ILE A 685 5.75 0.49 28.35
N THR A 686 6.18 1.68 28.78
CA THR A 686 5.31 2.59 29.55
C THR A 686 4.20 3.12 28.66
N SER A 687 4.50 3.46 27.40
CA SER A 687 3.50 3.85 26.39
C SER A 687 2.46 2.75 26.16
N ALA A 688 2.89 1.49 26.02
CA ALA A 688 1.97 0.36 25.89
C ALA A 688 1.10 0.18 27.16
N GLY A 689 1.70 0.35 28.34
CA GLY A 689 1.00 0.25 29.63
C GLY A 689 0.02 1.39 29.91
N LEU A 690 0.26 2.59 29.39
CA LEU A 690 -0.58 3.80 29.54
C LEU A 690 -1.83 3.76 28.63
N CYS A 691 -2.40 2.57 28.45
CA CYS A 691 -3.66 2.33 27.76
C CYS A 691 -4.84 2.44 28.74
N PRO A 692 -6.01 2.98 28.33
CA PRO A 692 -7.21 2.94 29.18
C PRO A 692 -7.53 1.48 29.56
N PRO A 693 -7.73 1.16 30.85
CA PRO A 693 -8.02 -0.22 31.25
C PRO A 693 -9.37 -0.67 30.68
N PRO A 694 -9.47 -1.93 30.20
CA PRO A 694 -10.76 -2.50 29.80
C PRO A 694 -11.69 -2.56 31.02
N GLY A 695 -12.83 -1.87 30.97
CA GLY A 695 -13.92 -2.05 31.94
C GLY A 695 -14.33 -0.82 32.75
N ARG A 696 -13.43 0.10 33.12
CA ARG A 696 -13.78 1.19 34.07
C ARG A 696 -13.96 2.60 33.50
N ASP A 697 -13.26 2.97 32.43
CA ASP A 697 -13.31 4.36 31.95
C ASP A 697 -14.02 4.48 30.59
N VAL A 698 -13.51 3.81 29.54
CA VAL A 698 -14.11 3.90 28.19
C VAL A 698 -15.49 3.23 28.15
N SER A 699 -15.60 2.00 28.66
CA SER A 699 -16.86 1.26 28.71
C SER A 699 -17.88 1.85 29.68
N HIS A 700 -17.46 2.57 30.72
CA HIS A 700 -18.35 3.20 31.71
C HIS A 700 -18.90 4.54 31.18
N VAL A 701 -18.08 5.35 30.50
CA VAL A 701 -18.53 6.54 29.75
C VAL A 701 -19.47 6.13 28.60
N MET A 702 -19.19 5.01 27.92
CA MET A 702 -20.06 4.47 26.88
C MET A 702 -21.35 3.83 27.45
N ASN A 703 -21.29 3.13 28.58
CA ASN A 703 -22.46 2.53 29.24
C ASN A 703 -23.36 3.56 29.92
N ALA A 704 -22.81 4.65 30.49
CA ALA A 704 -23.60 5.75 31.05
C ALA A 704 -24.50 6.41 29.98
N THR A 705 -24.00 6.52 28.75
CA THR A 705 -24.73 7.05 27.59
C THR A 705 -25.86 6.09 27.14
N LEU A 706 -25.65 4.77 27.25
CA LEU A 706 -26.66 3.75 26.97
C LEU A 706 -27.72 3.63 28.08
N MET A 707 -27.35 3.80 29.36
CA MET A 707 -28.30 3.83 30.47
C MET A 707 -29.22 5.06 30.44
N ALA A 708 -28.71 6.23 30.04
CA ALA A 708 -29.52 7.45 29.90
C ALA A 708 -30.62 7.33 28.82
N ARG A 709 -30.43 6.46 27.80
CA ARG A 709 -31.48 6.15 26.81
C ARG A 709 -32.47 5.08 27.27
N ARG A 710 -32.09 4.19 28.19
CA ARG A 710 -32.97 3.16 28.76
C ARG A 710 -33.89 3.71 29.85
N ILE A 711 -33.45 4.73 30.59
CA ILE A 711 -34.23 5.38 31.66
C ILE A 711 -35.37 6.27 31.12
N ARG A 712 -35.37 6.62 29.81
CA ARG A 712 -36.49 7.35 29.18
C ARG A 712 -37.60 6.48 28.60
N LEU A 713 -37.45 5.15 28.59
CA LEU A 713 -38.43 4.26 27.95
C LEU A 713 -39.23 3.39 28.92
N HIS A 714 -38.85 3.28 30.20
CA HIS A 714 -39.67 2.63 31.23
C HIS A 714 -39.77 3.53 32.45
N GLY A 715 -40.93 4.17 32.61
CA GLY A 715 -41.32 4.75 33.87
C GLY A 715 -41.58 3.66 34.91
N GLY A 716 -41.26 3.96 36.17
CA GLY A 716 -41.77 3.21 37.32
C GLY A 716 -40.70 2.75 38.32
N ALA A 717 -40.91 3.20 39.56
CA ALA A 717 -40.37 2.71 40.84
C ALA A 717 -39.03 3.28 41.34
N ARG A 718 -39.13 3.85 42.56
CA ARG A 718 -38.08 4.30 43.47
C ARG A 718 -37.36 3.11 44.10
N CYS A 719 -36.14 3.35 44.58
CA CYS A 719 -35.42 2.78 45.74
C CYS A 719 -33.92 2.91 45.41
N GLY A 720 -33.00 3.42 46.23
CA GLY A 720 -32.97 3.95 47.59
C GLY A 720 -31.46 4.12 47.88
N GLU A 721 -31.06 5.29 48.38
CA GLU A 721 -29.68 5.61 48.77
C GLU A 721 -29.26 4.75 49.96
N ILE A 722 -28.05 4.15 49.96
CA ILE A 722 -27.26 3.79 51.16
C ILE A 722 -25.75 3.93 50.85
N PRO A 723 -24.91 4.41 51.78
CA PRO A 723 -23.73 5.22 51.48
C PRO A 723 -22.37 4.51 51.60
N VAL A 724 -21.35 5.28 51.22
CA VAL A 724 -19.90 5.13 51.34
C VAL A 724 -19.43 4.60 52.70
N GLY A 725 -18.41 3.71 52.69
CA GLY A 725 -17.66 3.34 53.90
C GLY A 725 -16.31 2.69 53.62
N ALA A 726 -15.26 3.39 54.08
CA ALA A 726 -13.84 3.05 54.27
C ALA A 726 -12.93 2.81 53.04
#